data_AF-U9W9D3-F1
#
_entry.id   AF-U9W9D3-F1
#
_cell.length_a   1.000
_cell.length_b   1.000
_cell.length_c   1.000
_cell.angle_alpha   90.00
_cell.angle_beta   90.00
_cell.angle_gamma   90.00
#
_symmetry.space_group_name_H-M   'P 1'
#
loop_
_entity.id
_entity.type
_entity.pdbx_description
1 polymer ?
#
loop_
_entity_poly.entity_id
_entity_poly.type
_entity_poly.pdbx_seq_one_letter_code
_entity_poly.pdbx_strand_id
1 'polypeptide(L)'
;MAQQIMNARNSIVLAPRARSMALACKRLVAWGLEVGLVIMSAAVPWGGGQYVLTVSALPPIETTADDMPVPISGELSETRVALNPFVHSAQKAWAWMAQIPPHQLHRMVPRLTNIAWTFALIMPVLVAGGQLVQLRFTGRTWPRQWLGIQVISTVGGQLSLLQVVTRETVRWGLPVAVVGGGTMVTGISLGVWTPVAVSFFALVESATMLTSARRAWHDRIAKTQVTIIPAGYLPISGESLRYSLPMSSAPMSEEISSIQLYGETANDDDDWWLTEAEGNLTSLVLPPRSLQNGGSLTLSPLANRSSNTNRSLWLVTSGLVLACLVGFGMGRVFQPRAAAQSENDAFLQTAQALMAKTQAGGDYRAAILMLAQVDDPRMADYLADLLSQSSQPEMLATIQQALVSQGLDSLPSLLTLSRVLENDLQQSLDGDTRHMRLEQRHVVQGAIAKILTTHSNGLAGINLDRVNLGRHHDADRSFRLIQPGLLAAGTSWQGANLSQANLAGASFFDVGADGKPDSYDDIISDLSGVTLVAASLEDANLQGIQLSHANLRRADLRDANLTYGNLARTQLTNARLVHVNAPQSQWQGSNLVGADLTQAIFEQADLSRARLNRIEAAHSRWTKATLPQTEWVGANLIGADFSHANLTAADFQDAQLDGVDFTQADLRQVNLRDADLRQATLTGSTLTDADLAGAIFDDGMGVTGSFITPNAQLNAVNHLQGVNFSRVRNLDGRQLNYICAQGGIHPACQQVLDAE
;
A
#
# COMPACT_ATOMS: atom_id res chain seq x y z
N MET A 1 -23.10 0.33 -93.77
CA MET A 1 -22.26 -0.61 -92.97
C MET A 1 -21.00 0.02 -92.38
N ALA A 2 -20.35 1.03 -93.00
CA ALA A 2 -19.13 1.65 -92.44
C ALA A 2 -19.33 2.59 -91.23
N GLN A 3 -20.56 3.00 -90.91
CA GLN A 3 -20.84 3.99 -89.85
C GLN A 3 -21.40 3.37 -88.54
N GLN A 4 -21.62 2.05 -88.50
CA GLN A 4 -22.01 1.33 -87.28
C GLN A 4 -20.81 0.85 -86.45
N ILE A 5 -19.60 0.82 -87.00
CA ILE A 5 -18.39 0.37 -86.29
C ILE A 5 -17.77 1.51 -85.46
N MET A 6 -18.00 2.78 -85.83
CA MET A 6 -17.42 3.92 -85.11
C MET A 6 -18.12 4.25 -83.78
N ASN A 7 -19.39 3.87 -83.61
CA ASN A 7 -20.14 4.06 -82.36
C ASN A 7 -19.86 2.98 -81.29
N ALA A 8 -19.14 1.91 -81.62
CA ALA A 8 -18.84 0.80 -80.69
C ALA A 8 -17.56 1.01 -79.84
N ARG A 9 -16.90 2.18 -79.92
CA ARG A 9 -15.66 2.48 -79.18
C ARG A 9 -15.80 3.43 -77.99
N ASN A 10 -16.97 4.05 -77.79
CA ASN A 10 -17.18 5.10 -76.77
C ASN A 10 -18.14 4.70 -75.62
N SER A 11 -18.48 3.42 -75.45
CA SER A 11 -19.42 2.95 -74.43
C SER A 11 -18.84 1.93 -73.44
N ILE A 12 -17.64 2.20 -72.92
CA ILE A 12 -17.25 1.73 -71.58
C ILE A 12 -16.97 2.98 -70.74
N VAL A 13 -18.06 3.57 -70.23
CA VAL A 13 -17.99 4.54 -69.14
C VAL A 13 -17.42 3.80 -67.95
N LEU A 14 -16.15 4.04 -67.64
CA LEU A 14 -15.52 3.62 -66.40
C LEU A 14 -16.34 4.20 -65.24
N ALA A 15 -17.08 3.34 -64.54
CA ALA A 15 -17.64 3.68 -63.24
C ALA A 15 -16.50 4.24 -62.37
N PRO A 16 -16.71 5.37 -61.66
CA PRO A 16 -15.64 6.04 -60.95
C PRO A 16 -15.03 5.08 -59.93
N ARG A 17 -13.72 4.77 -60.11
CA ARG A 17 -12.94 3.98 -59.14
C ARG A 17 -13.14 4.60 -57.75
N ALA A 18 -13.87 3.90 -56.89
CA ALA A 18 -13.96 4.25 -55.48
C ALA A 18 -12.53 4.41 -54.95
N ARG A 19 -12.19 5.61 -54.47
CA ARG A 19 -10.82 5.93 -54.00
C ARG A 19 -10.48 4.99 -52.84
N SER A 20 -9.68 3.97 -53.12
CA SER A 20 -9.28 3.00 -52.11
C SER A 20 -8.47 3.70 -51.02
N MET A 21 -8.97 3.70 -49.79
CA MET A 21 -8.25 4.28 -48.66
C MET A 21 -6.84 3.66 -48.57
N ALA A 22 -5.84 4.52 -48.45
CA ALA A 22 -4.45 4.09 -48.31
C ALA A 22 -4.29 3.16 -47.10
N LEU A 23 -3.40 2.16 -47.21
CA LEU A 23 -3.18 1.14 -46.18
C LEU A 23 -2.89 1.75 -44.80
N ALA A 24 -2.15 2.86 -44.74
CA ALA A 24 -1.90 3.61 -43.51
C ALA A 24 -3.20 4.10 -42.83
N CYS A 25 -4.10 4.72 -43.59
CA CYS A 25 -5.38 5.21 -43.07
C CYS A 25 -6.28 4.05 -42.62
N LYS A 26 -6.33 2.95 -43.39
CA LYS A 26 -7.04 1.74 -42.99
C LYS A 26 -6.49 1.12 -41.69
N ARG A 27 -5.16 1.13 -41.47
CA ARG A 27 -4.55 0.66 -40.21
C ARG A 27 -4.95 1.53 -39.02
N LEU A 28 -4.93 2.85 -39.16
CA LEU A 28 -5.31 3.79 -38.09
C LEU A 28 -6.78 3.68 -37.72
N VAL A 29 -7.68 3.58 -38.71
CA VAL A 29 -9.12 3.36 -38.43
C VAL A 29 -9.36 1.98 -37.79
N ALA A 30 -8.67 0.93 -38.24
CA ALA A 30 -8.74 -0.38 -37.59
C ALA A 30 -8.28 -0.32 -36.13
N TRP A 31 -7.17 0.39 -35.83
CA TRP A 31 -6.70 0.57 -34.45
C TRP A 31 -7.68 1.39 -33.60
N GLY A 32 -8.17 2.53 -34.10
CA GLY A 32 -9.14 3.35 -33.37
C GLY A 32 -10.43 2.59 -33.04
N LEU A 33 -10.90 1.72 -33.94
CA LEU A 33 -12.03 0.83 -33.68
C LEU A 33 -11.69 -0.31 -32.72
N GLU A 34 -10.51 -0.92 -32.81
CA GLU A 34 -10.02 -1.92 -31.83
C GLU A 34 -9.98 -1.34 -30.42
N VAL A 35 -9.39 -0.14 -30.27
CA VAL A 35 -9.28 0.61 -29.02
C VAL A 35 -10.66 1.00 -28.49
N GLY A 36 -11.49 1.61 -29.34
CA GLY A 36 -12.82 2.07 -28.97
C GLY A 36 -13.72 0.94 -28.49
N LEU A 37 -13.64 -0.25 -29.11
CA LEU A 37 -14.43 -1.42 -28.71
C LEU A 37 -14.02 -1.92 -27.30
N VAL A 38 -12.73 -1.95 -26.99
CA VAL A 38 -12.25 -2.28 -25.63
C VAL A 38 -12.68 -1.22 -24.61
N ILE A 39 -12.48 0.07 -24.90
CA ILE A 39 -12.86 1.17 -23.99
C ILE A 39 -14.37 1.18 -23.73
N MET A 40 -15.20 1.08 -24.76
CA MET A 40 -16.66 1.06 -24.61
C MET A 40 -17.16 -0.14 -23.81
N SER A 41 -16.48 -1.29 -23.89
CA SER A 41 -16.82 -2.47 -23.09
C SER A 41 -16.60 -2.29 -21.58
N ALA A 42 -15.73 -1.36 -21.17
CA ALA A 42 -15.60 -0.92 -19.77
C ALA A 42 -16.57 0.24 -19.44
N ALA A 43 -16.59 1.25 -20.32
CA ALA A 43 -17.25 2.53 -20.05
C ALA A 43 -18.78 2.42 -19.98
N VAL A 44 -19.40 1.58 -20.81
CA VAL A 44 -20.87 1.42 -20.82
C VAL A 44 -21.39 0.76 -19.53
N PRO A 45 -20.86 -0.40 -19.07
CA PRO A 45 -21.28 -0.95 -17.77
C PRO A 45 -20.91 -0.04 -16.59
N TRP A 46 -19.75 0.62 -16.62
CA TRP A 46 -19.36 1.56 -15.56
C TRP A 46 -20.34 2.74 -15.44
N GLY A 47 -20.65 3.39 -16.57
CA GLY A 47 -21.61 4.50 -16.65
C GLY A 47 -23.02 4.09 -16.26
N GLY A 48 -23.47 2.90 -16.64
CA GLY A 48 -24.75 2.34 -16.20
C GLY A 48 -24.81 2.17 -14.67
N GLY A 49 -23.75 1.62 -14.06
CA GLY A 49 -23.66 1.48 -12.60
C GLY A 49 -23.63 2.82 -11.86
N GLN A 50 -22.97 3.83 -12.43
CA GLN A 50 -22.96 5.20 -11.91
C GLN A 50 -24.34 5.86 -11.98
N TYR A 51 -25.07 5.68 -13.10
CA TYR A 51 -26.44 6.20 -13.25
C TYR A 51 -27.41 5.59 -12.23
N VAL A 52 -27.34 4.26 -12.02
CA VAL A 52 -28.15 3.59 -10.98
C VAL A 52 -27.79 4.13 -9.59
N LEU A 53 -26.50 4.33 -9.30
CA LEU A 53 -26.04 4.87 -8.03
C LEU A 53 -26.61 6.27 -7.78
N THR A 54 -26.55 7.18 -8.76
CA THR A 54 -27.07 8.55 -8.61
C THR A 54 -28.59 8.59 -8.51
N VAL A 55 -29.32 7.78 -9.27
CA VAL A 55 -30.79 7.71 -9.18
C VAL A 55 -31.24 7.13 -7.82
N SER A 56 -30.53 6.11 -7.30
CA SER A 56 -30.79 5.54 -5.96
C SER A 56 -30.44 6.45 -4.79
N ALA A 57 -29.82 7.60 -5.04
CA ALA A 57 -29.42 8.59 -4.05
C ALA A 57 -30.34 9.82 -4.01
N LEU A 58 -31.34 9.91 -4.89
CA LEU A 58 -32.35 10.97 -4.86
C LEU A 58 -33.34 10.71 -3.72
N PRO A 59 -33.73 11.73 -2.92
CA PRO A 59 -34.81 11.60 -1.96
C PRO A 59 -36.14 11.36 -2.68
N PRO A 60 -37.09 10.63 -2.07
CA PRO A 60 -38.43 10.49 -2.64
C PRO A 60 -39.09 11.87 -2.75
N ILE A 61 -39.77 12.11 -3.87
CA ILE A 61 -40.50 13.36 -4.10
C ILE A 61 -41.77 13.34 -3.22
N GLU A 62 -41.85 14.22 -2.22
CA GLU A 62 -43.10 14.49 -1.51
C GLU A 62 -44.06 15.26 -2.42
N THR A 63 -44.90 14.55 -3.16
CA THR A 63 -46.09 15.15 -3.80
C THR A 63 -47.21 15.29 -2.78
N THR A 64 -47.57 16.52 -2.45
CA THR A 64 -48.68 16.82 -1.54
C THR A 64 -50.05 16.56 -2.18
N ALA A 65 -50.85 15.73 -1.51
CA ALA A 65 -52.31 15.56 -1.63
C ALA A 65 -52.91 15.08 -2.97
N ASP A 66 -53.78 14.06 -2.86
CA ASP A 66 -54.81 13.65 -3.83
C ASP A 66 -54.42 13.55 -5.32
N ASP A 67 -53.52 12.62 -5.63
CA ASP A 67 -53.75 11.72 -6.77
C ASP A 67 -52.98 10.40 -6.61
N MET A 68 -53.57 9.28 -7.07
CA MET A 68 -53.02 7.92 -6.90
C MET A 68 -51.68 7.73 -7.66
N PRO A 69 -50.54 7.46 -6.99
CA PRO A 69 -49.31 7.13 -7.68
C PRO A 69 -49.38 5.69 -8.22
N VAL A 70 -49.31 5.53 -9.55
CA VAL A 70 -49.01 4.24 -10.16
C VAL A 70 -47.59 3.84 -9.75
N PRO A 71 -47.38 2.65 -9.14
CA PRO A 71 -46.06 2.28 -8.62
C PRO A 71 -45.14 1.83 -9.75
N ILE A 72 -44.38 2.78 -10.31
CA ILE A 72 -43.17 2.49 -11.09
C ILE A 72 -41.98 2.81 -10.19
N SER A 73 -41.09 1.84 -9.97
CA SER A 73 -39.88 1.85 -9.12
C SER A 73 -39.98 1.42 -7.64
N GLY A 74 -41.01 0.66 -7.24
CA GLY A 74 -41.08 0.00 -5.92
C GLY A 74 -40.01 -1.09 -5.66
N GLU A 75 -39.19 -1.46 -6.65
CA GLU A 75 -38.13 -2.48 -6.54
C GLU A 75 -36.69 -1.91 -6.51
N LEU A 76 -36.51 -0.60 -6.72
CA LEU A 76 -35.16 0.00 -6.82
C LEU A 76 -34.57 0.50 -5.49
N SER A 77 -35.30 0.38 -4.38
CA SER A 77 -34.77 0.49 -3.02
C SER A 77 -33.98 -0.76 -2.61
N GLU A 78 -33.05 -1.21 -3.48
CA GLU A 78 -32.20 -2.35 -3.19
C GLU A 78 -31.36 -2.10 -1.94
N THR A 79 -31.37 -3.07 -1.01
CA THR A 79 -30.42 -3.15 0.10
C THR A 79 -29.00 -2.94 -0.45
N ARG A 80 -28.27 -1.92 0.04
CA ARG A 80 -26.87 -1.72 -0.36
C ARG A 80 -26.05 -2.94 0.08
N VAL A 81 -25.21 -3.45 -0.81
CA VAL A 81 -24.35 -4.61 -0.58
C VAL A 81 -22.89 -4.16 -0.67
N ALA A 82 -22.01 -4.84 0.06
CA ALA A 82 -20.57 -4.66 -0.03
C ALA A 82 -20.10 -4.81 -1.48
N LEU A 83 -19.25 -3.88 -1.93
CA LEU A 83 -18.68 -3.91 -3.27
C LEU A 83 -17.87 -5.20 -3.49
N ASN A 84 -17.97 -5.81 -4.67
CA ASN A 84 -17.22 -7.02 -5.01
C ASN A 84 -15.70 -6.81 -4.77
N PRO A 85 -14.99 -7.74 -4.09
CA PRO A 85 -13.59 -7.55 -3.69
C PRO A 85 -12.63 -7.33 -4.86
N PHE A 86 -12.92 -7.86 -6.05
CA PHE A 86 -12.12 -7.60 -7.25
C PHE A 86 -12.32 -6.18 -7.78
N VAL A 87 -13.56 -5.67 -7.75
CA VAL A 87 -13.85 -4.28 -8.13
C VAL A 87 -13.29 -3.31 -7.10
N HIS A 88 -13.40 -3.61 -5.80
CA HIS A 88 -12.80 -2.82 -4.73
C HIS A 88 -11.27 -2.78 -4.84
N SER A 89 -10.62 -3.90 -5.15
CA SER A 89 -9.17 -3.96 -5.38
C SER A 89 -8.75 -3.14 -6.61
N ALA A 90 -9.50 -3.25 -7.73
CA ALA A 90 -9.26 -2.44 -8.91
C ALA A 90 -9.48 -0.95 -8.64
N GLN A 91 -10.50 -0.60 -7.85
CA GLN A 91 -10.80 0.78 -7.46
C GLN A 91 -9.72 1.35 -6.52
N LYS A 92 -9.19 0.56 -5.58
CA LYS A 92 -8.01 0.93 -4.76
C LYS A 92 -6.77 1.16 -5.62
N ALA A 93 -6.45 0.24 -6.53
CA ALA A 93 -5.31 0.37 -7.43
C ALA A 93 -5.44 1.60 -8.35
N TRP A 94 -6.64 1.84 -8.89
CA TRP A 94 -6.92 3.02 -9.70
C TRP A 94 -6.88 4.32 -8.91
N ALA A 95 -7.46 4.36 -7.70
CA ALA A 95 -7.43 5.53 -6.82
C ALA A 95 -6.01 5.88 -6.38
N TRP A 96 -5.17 4.88 -6.10
CA TRP A 96 -3.75 5.08 -5.82
C TRP A 96 -3.01 5.70 -7.03
N MET A 97 -3.24 5.19 -8.25
CA MET A 97 -2.67 5.78 -9.48
C MET A 97 -3.28 7.15 -9.84
N ALA A 98 -4.51 7.44 -9.42
CA ALA A 98 -5.25 8.67 -9.69
C ALA A 98 -5.14 9.73 -8.57
N GLN A 99 -4.46 9.40 -7.46
CA GLN A 99 -4.38 10.20 -6.24
C GLN A 99 -5.75 10.56 -5.63
N ILE A 100 -6.74 9.68 -5.80
CA ILE A 100 -8.06 9.81 -5.18
C ILE A 100 -7.96 9.31 -3.74
N PRO A 101 -8.29 10.13 -2.72
CA PRO A 101 -8.12 9.74 -1.33
C PRO A 101 -9.08 8.60 -0.94
N PRO A 102 -8.66 7.66 -0.06
CA PRO A 102 -9.35 6.40 0.17
C PRO A 102 -10.74 6.52 0.83
N HIS A 103 -11.12 7.69 1.33
CA HIS A 103 -12.47 7.97 1.83
C HIS A 103 -13.49 8.16 0.69
N GLN A 104 -13.06 8.52 -0.53
CA GLN A 104 -13.93 8.65 -1.72
C GLN A 104 -14.20 7.29 -2.39
N LEU A 105 -13.71 6.19 -1.81
CA LEU A 105 -13.94 4.84 -2.32
C LEU A 105 -15.29 4.30 -1.84
N HIS A 106 -16.24 4.17 -2.77
CA HIS A 106 -17.49 3.44 -2.55
C HIS A 106 -17.26 2.05 -1.92
N ARG A 107 -17.73 1.85 -0.69
CA ARG A 107 -17.68 0.54 0.02
C ARG A 107 -19.00 -0.22 -0.06
N MET A 108 -20.12 0.50 -0.08
CA MET A 108 -21.49 -0.01 -0.15
C MET A 108 -22.21 0.59 -1.36
N VAL A 109 -22.75 -0.25 -2.24
CA VAL A 109 -23.44 0.17 -3.49
C VAL A 109 -24.73 -0.64 -3.71
N PRO A 110 -25.68 -0.16 -4.53
CA PRO A 110 -26.80 -0.98 -5.02
C PRO A 110 -26.30 -2.26 -5.71
N ARG A 111 -27.09 -3.34 -5.69
CA ARG A 111 -26.67 -4.64 -6.25
C ARG A 111 -26.49 -4.52 -7.76
N LEU A 112 -27.39 -3.82 -8.44
CA LEU A 112 -27.28 -3.49 -9.86
C LEU A 112 -25.99 -2.71 -10.18
N THR A 113 -25.56 -1.76 -9.35
CA THR A 113 -24.27 -1.06 -9.52
C THR A 113 -23.09 -2.01 -9.35
N ASN A 114 -23.12 -2.91 -8.35
CA ASN A 114 -22.09 -3.92 -8.12
C ASN A 114 -21.95 -4.89 -9.32
N ILE A 115 -23.09 -5.33 -9.87
CA ILE A 115 -23.15 -6.16 -11.09
C ILE A 115 -22.62 -5.39 -12.30
N ALA A 116 -23.03 -4.13 -12.49
CA ALA A 116 -22.57 -3.31 -13.62
C ALA A 116 -21.04 -3.05 -13.58
N TRP A 117 -20.47 -2.78 -12.40
CA TRP A 117 -19.02 -2.55 -12.27
C TRP A 117 -18.20 -3.84 -12.32
N THR A 118 -18.73 -4.99 -11.89
CA THR A 118 -18.07 -6.29 -12.13
C THR A 118 -18.04 -6.63 -13.62
N PHE A 119 -19.10 -6.36 -14.38
CA PHE A 119 -19.06 -6.44 -15.85
C PHE A 119 -18.07 -5.47 -16.48
N ALA A 120 -17.93 -4.24 -15.97
CA ALA A 120 -16.95 -3.26 -16.46
C ALA A 120 -15.50 -3.75 -16.34
N LEU A 121 -15.20 -4.60 -15.35
CA LEU A 121 -13.87 -5.19 -15.13
C LEU A 121 -13.63 -6.41 -16.03
N ILE A 122 -14.64 -7.25 -16.26
CA ILE A 122 -14.50 -8.53 -16.98
C ILE A 122 -14.61 -8.35 -18.51
N MET A 123 -15.53 -7.51 -18.99
CA MET A 123 -15.80 -7.36 -20.43
C MET A 123 -14.59 -6.94 -21.27
N PRO A 124 -13.73 -6.00 -20.85
CA PRO A 124 -12.53 -5.63 -21.61
C PRO A 124 -11.56 -6.79 -21.80
N VAL A 125 -11.43 -7.68 -20.81
CA VAL A 125 -10.58 -8.86 -20.87
C VAL A 125 -11.14 -9.88 -21.86
N LEU A 126 -12.45 -10.14 -21.81
CA LEU A 126 -13.13 -11.02 -22.77
C LEU A 126 -13.03 -10.49 -24.20
N VAL A 127 -13.25 -9.19 -24.40
CA VAL A 127 -13.13 -8.52 -25.70
C VAL A 127 -11.70 -8.61 -26.25
N ALA A 128 -10.69 -8.26 -25.44
CA ALA A 128 -9.29 -8.30 -25.86
C ALA A 128 -8.85 -9.75 -26.15
N GLY A 129 -9.22 -10.71 -25.30
CA GLY A 129 -8.98 -12.14 -25.51
C GLY A 129 -9.61 -12.65 -26.81
N GLY A 130 -10.87 -12.28 -27.07
CA GLY A 130 -11.56 -12.61 -28.32
C GLY A 130 -10.86 -12.04 -29.56
N GLN A 131 -10.39 -10.78 -29.49
CA GLN A 131 -9.60 -10.17 -30.57
C GLN A 131 -8.27 -10.91 -30.81
N LEU A 132 -7.56 -11.32 -29.76
CA LEU A 132 -6.31 -12.10 -29.86
C LEU A 132 -6.55 -13.48 -30.51
N VAL A 133 -7.61 -14.17 -30.11
CA VAL A 133 -8.04 -15.46 -30.69
C VAL A 133 -8.38 -15.30 -32.18
N GLN A 134 -9.17 -14.29 -32.55
CA GLN A 134 -9.48 -14.01 -33.96
C GLN A 134 -8.21 -13.69 -34.78
N LEU A 135 -7.27 -12.92 -34.21
CA LEU A 135 -5.99 -12.63 -34.87
C LEU A 135 -5.15 -13.89 -35.06
N ARG A 136 -5.12 -14.81 -34.08
CA ARG A 136 -4.37 -16.08 -34.17
C ARG A 136 -4.90 -17.01 -35.26
N PHE A 137 -6.21 -17.16 -35.41
CA PHE A 137 -6.80 -18.11 -36.36
C PHE A 137 -7.02 -17.52 -37.75
N THR A 138 -7.45 -16.26 -37.85
CA THR A 138 -7.81 -15.64 -39.15
C THR A 138 -6.80 -14.61 -39.65
N GLY A 139 -5.90 -14.13 -38.80
CA GLY A 139 -5.05 -12.96 -39.07
C GLY A 139 -5.81 -11.63 -39.09
N ARG A 140 -7.06 -11.61 -38.61
CA ARG A 140 -7.96 -10.45 -38.66
C ARG A 140 -8.72 -10.31 -37.33
N THR A 141 -8.79 -9.11 -36.79
CA THR A 141 -9.75 -8.72 -35.75
C THR A 141 -11.05 -8.27 -36.41
N TRP A 142 -12.16 -8.20 -35.66
CA TRP A 142 -13.46 -7.73 -36.17
C TRP A 142 -13.38 -6.40 -36.98
N PRO A 143 -12.68 -5.32 -36.52
CA PRO A 143 -12.53 -4.10 -37.35
C PRO A 143 -11.65 -4.29 -38.61
N ARG A 144 -10.65 -5.17 -38.56
CA ARG A 144 -9.78 -5.47 -39.73
C ARG A 144 -10.51 -6.27 -40.81
N GLN A 145 -11.45 -7.14 -40.41
CA GLN A 145 -12.33 -7.85 -41.34
C GLN A 145 -13.16 -6.84 -42.14
N TRP A 146 -13.82 -5.89 -41.46
CA TRP A 146 -14.62 -4.83 -42.09
C TRP A 146 -13.81 -3.96 -43.06
N LEU A 147 -12.55 -3.65 -42.72
CA LEU A 147 -11.67 -2.81 -43.54
C LEU A 147 -10.89 -3.57 -44.65
N GLY A 148 -11.04 -4.89 -44.76
CA GLY A 148 -10.37 -5.71 -45.77
C GLY A 148 -8.85 -5.81 -45.59
N ILE A 149 -8.40 -5.95 -44.34
CA ILE A 149 -6.99 -6.00 -43.94
C ILE A 149 -6.66 -7.35 -43.28
N GLN A 150 -5.49 -7.91 -43.55
CA GLN A 150 -5.00 -9.12 -42.86
C GLN A 150 -3.55 -8.98 -42.39
N VAL A 151 -3.27 -9.51 -41.20
CA VAL A 151 -1.91 -9.67 -40.65
C VAL A 151 -1.42 -11.07 -41.02
N ILE A 152 -0.18 -11.16 -41.50
CA ILE A 152 0.48 -12.41 -41.91
C ILE A 152 1.90 -12.50 -41.31
N SER A 153 2.38 -13.72 -41.06
CA SER A 153 3.77 -13.98 -40.66
C SER A 153 4.74 -13.64 -41.80
N THR A 154 5.91 -13.07 -41.50
CA THR A 154 6.96 -12.88 -42.51
C THR A 154 7.74 -14.15 -42.82
N VAL A 155 7.51 -15.22 -42.05
CA VAL A 155 8.19 -16.54 -42.18
C VAL A 155 7.33 -17.54 -42.99
N GLY A 156 6.12 -17.13 -43.40
CA GLY A 156 5.12 -18.02 -43.98
C GLY A 156 4.25 -18.70 -42.92
N GLY A 157 3.14 -19.29 -43.37
CA GLY A 157 2.16 -19.97 -42.49
C GLY A 157 1.22 -19.04 -41.71
N GLN A 158 0.39 -19.66 -40.85
CA GLN A 158 -0.44 -18.94 -39.88
C GLN A 158 0.43 -18.24 -38.82
N LEU A 159 -0.11 -17.18 -38.21
CA LEU A 159 0.53 -16.48 -37.09
C LEU A 159 0.74 -17.42 -35.90
N SER A 160 1.96 -17.49 -35.35
CA SER A 160 2.18 -18.24 -34.10
C SER A 160 1.61 -17.48 -32.89
N LEU A 161 1.28 -18.20 -31.81
CA LEU A 161 0.77 -17.57 -30.59
C LEU A 161 1.79 -16.57 -30.00
N LEU A 162 3.08 -16.91 -30.04
CA LEU A 162 4.17 -16.03 -29.63
C LEU A 162 4.23 -14.75 -30.49
N GLN A 163 4.03 -14.84 -31.81
CA GLN A 163 3.97 -13.65 -32.69
C GLN A 163 2.77 -12.75 -32.35
N VAL A 164 1.60 -13.33 -32.06
CA VAL A 164 0.40 -12.57 -31.69
C VAL A 164 0.59 -11.85 -30.35
N VAL A 165 1.05 -12.58 -29.33
CA VAL A 165 1.28 -12.02 -27.98
C VAL A 165 2.37 -10.95 -28.02
N THR A 166 3.56 -11.23 -28.58
CA THR A 166 4.63 -10.22 -28.68
C THR A 166 4.19 -8.98 -29.45
N ARG A 167 3.41 -9.13 -30.53
CA ARG A 167 2.89 -7.99 -31.31
C ARG A 167 1.99 -7.08 -30.49
N GLU A 168 1.01 -7.63 -29.77
CA GLU A 168 0.07 -6.82 -29.00
C GLU A 168 0.65 -6.36 -27.65
N THR A 169 1.47 -7.16 -26.96
CA THR A 169 2.20 -6.73 -25.75
C THR A 169 3.13 -5.55 -26.03
N VAL A 170 3.84 -5.54 -27.16
CA VAL A 170 4.68 -4.39 -27.56
C VAL A 170 3.82 -3.17 -27.93
N ARG A 171 2.68 -3.38 -28.58
CA ARG A 171 1.76 -2.32 -29.03
C ARG A 171 1.02 -1.63 -27.88
N TRP A 172 0.66 -2.37 -26.82
CA TRP A 172 -0.16 -1.88 -25.71
C TRP A 172 0.60 -1.75 -24.39
N GLY A 173 1.48 -2.69 -24.09
CA GLY A 173 2.23 -2.73 -22.83
C GLY A 173 3.21 -1.56 -22.68
N LEU A 174 3.85 -1.13 -23.77
CA LEU A 174 4.76 0.03 -23.73
C LEU A 174 4.03 1.36 -23.45
N PRO A 175 2.92 1.73 -24.13
CA PRO A 175 2.09 2.87 -23.74
C PRO A 175 1.63 2.81 -22.28
N VAL A 176 1.11 1.67 -21.82
CA VAL A 176 0.59 1.51 -20.45
C VAL A 176 1.72 1.61 -19.42
N ALA A 177 2.90 1.04 -19.69
CA ALA A 177 4.07 1.14 -18.83
C ALA A 177 4.61 2.57 -18.72
N VAL A 178 4.58 3.36 -19.81
CA VAL A 178 4.93 4.79 -19.77
C VAL A 178 3.93 5.58 -18.91
N VAL A 179 2.64 5.27 -19.00
CA VAL A 179 1.62 5.92 -18.16
C VAL A 179 1.80 5.56 -16.69
N GLY A 180 1.89 4.26 -16.34
CA GLY A 180 2.04 3.81 -14.96
C GLY A 180 3.37 4.19 -14.31
N GLY A 181 4.48 4.02 -15.04
CA GLY A 181 5.80 4.45 -14.56
C GLY A 181 5.91 5.96 -14.42
N GLY A 182 5.33 6.71 -15.35
CA GLY A 182 5.27 8.17 -15.29
C GLY A 182 4.51 8.67 -14.06
N THR A 183 3.32 8.14 -13.78
CA THR A 183 2.53 8.54 -12.59
C THR A 183 3.23 8.15 -11.29
N MET A 184 3.82 6.95 -11.21
CA MET A 184 4.57 6.48 -10.03
C MET A 184 5.81 7.35 -9.73
N VAL A 185 6.58 7.73 -10.75
CA VAL A 185 7.85 8.46 -10.58
C VAL A 185 7.63 9.95 -10.33
N THR A 186 6.66 10.59 -10.98
CA THR A 186 6.48 12.05 -10.90
C THR A 186 5.35 12.51 -10.01
N GLY A 187 4.44 11.62 -9.60
CA GLY A 187 3.23 12.00 -8.87
C GLY A 187 2.29 12.91 -9.69
N ILE A 188 2.44 12.98 -11.02
CA ILE A 188 1.54 13.70 -11.91
C ILE A 188 0.40 12.75 -12.31
N SER A 189 -0.84 13.24 -12.30
CA SER A 189 -2.04 12.41 -12.52
C SER A 189 -2.10 11.73 -13.90
N LEU A 190 -2.85 10.63 -13.96
CA LEU A 190 -3.14 9.85 -15.18
C LEU A 190 -3.63 10.72 -16.36
N GLY A 191 -4.35 11.81 -16.08
CA GLY A 191 -4.89 12.71 -17.10
C GLY A 191 -3.83 13.47 -17.92
N VAL A 192 -2.58 13.55 -17.43
CA VAL A 192 -1.46 14.16 -18.17
C VAL A 192 -0.65 13.09 -18.90
N TRP A 193 -0.36 11.97 -18.26
CA TRP A 193 0.45 10.90 -18.85
C TRP A 193 -0.26 10.15 -19.98
N THR A 194 -1.58 9.99 -19.90
CA THR A 194 -2.36 9.29 -20.95
C THR A 194 -2.31 9.99 -22.33
N PRO A 195 -2.59 11.30 -22.50
CA PRO A 195 -2.45 11.95 -23.80
C PRO A 195 -0.99 12.02 -24.27
N VAL A 196 -0.02 12.16 -23.37
CA VAL A 196 1.42 12.15 -23.72
C VAL A 196 1.83 10.80 -24.32
N ALA A 197 1.50 9.69 -23.66
CA ALA A 197 1.82 8.35 -24.17
C ALA A 197 1.11 8.06 -25.50
N VAL A 198 -0.20 8.30 -25.59
CA VAL A 198 -0.97 8.07 -26.83
C VAL A 198 -0.40 8.90 -27.99
N SER A 199 -0.06 10.18 -27.76
CA SER A 199 0.52 11.06 -28.78
C SER A 199 1.91 10.60 -29.22
N PHE A 200 2.77 10.22 -28.27
CA PHE A 200 4.11 9.73 -28.56
C PHE A 200 4.08 8.44 -29.40
N PHE A 201 3.28 7.46 -29.02
CA PHE A 201 3.18 6.19 -29.77
C PHE A 201 2.48 6.36 -31.13
N ALA A 202 1.51 7.28 -31.27
CA ALA A 202 0.94 7.64 -32.57
C ALA A 202 1.96 8.34 -33.50
N LEU A 203 2.85 9.18 -32.97
CA LEU A 203 3.97 9.75 -33.71
C LEU A 203 4.98 8.69 -34.13
N VAL A 204 5.34 7.75 -33.24
CA VAL A 204 6.22 6.61 -33.59
C VAL A 204 5.59 5.72 -34.66
N GLU A 205 4.28 5.43 -34.57
CA GLU A 205 3.60 4.61 -35.58
C GLU A 205 3.59 5.31 -36.94
N SER A 206 3.18 6.59 -37.01
CA SER A 206 3.17 7.38 -38.25
C SER A 206 4.57 7.57 -38.85
N ALA A 207 5.61 7.80 -38.03
CA ALA A 207 7.01 7.84 -38.46
C ALA A 207 7.47 6.51 -39.11
N THR A 208 7.00 5.35 -38.62
CA THR A 208 7.32 4.07 -39.28
C THR A 208 6.50 3.82 -40.55
N MET A 209 5.28 4.34 -40.66
CA MET A 209 4.50 4.31 -41.91
C MET A 209 5.14 5.18 -43.01
N LEU A 210 5.86 6.24 -42.65
CA LEU A 210 6.62 7.10 -43.58
C LEU A 210 7.82 6.39 -44.24
N THR A 211 8.38 5.35 -43.61
CA THR A 211 9.58 4.63 -44.10
C THR A 211 9.28 3.24 -44.66
N SER A 212 8.18 2.58 -44.27
CA SER A 212 7.80 1.27 -44.81
C SER A 212 6.29 1.09 -44.90
N ALA A 213 5.76 1.07 -46.12
CA ALA A 213 4.32 0.96 -46.37
C ALA A 213 3.68 -0.37 -45.91
N ARG A 214 4.48 -1.40 -45.52
CA ARG A 214 3.98 -2.74 -45.17
C ARG A 214 4.30 -3.21 -43.73
N ARG A 215 5.19 -2.55 -42.97
CA ARG A 215 5.55 -2.96 -41.60
C ARG A 215 5.68 -1.75 -40.65
N ALA A 216 4.81 -1.68 -39.65
CA ALA A 216 4.95 -0.76 -38.51
C ALA A 216 6.10 -1.20 -37.59
N TRP A 217 6.48 -0.36 -36.62
CA TRP A 217 7.54 -0.71 -35.64
C TRP A 217 7.24 -2.01 -34.87
N HIS A 218 6.02 -2.18 -34.35
CA HIS A 218 5.59 -3.38 -33.65
C HIS A 218 5.54 -4.62 -34.58
N ASP A 219 5.21 -4.44 -35.86
CA ASP A 219 5.25 -5.51 -36.86
C ASP A 219 6.69 -6.03 -37.09
N ARG A 220 7.70 -5.15 -37.01
CA ARG A 220 9.13 -5.55 -37.15
C ARG A 220 9.58 -6.43 -35.98
N ILE A 221 9.22 -6.06 -34.75
CA ILE A 221 9.58 -6.80 -33.53
C ILE A 221 8.90 -8.18 -33.53
N ALA A 222 7.63 -8.25 -33.89
CA ALA A 222 6.87 -9.50 -33.93
C ALA A 222 7.08 -10.36 -35.21
N LYS A 223 7.92 -9.92 -36.16
CA LYS A 223 8.12 -10.58 -37.48
C LYS A 223 6.79 -10.82 -38.22
N THR A 224 5.94 -9.80 -38.26
CA THR A 224 4.66 -9.78 -38.99
C THR A 224 4.65 -8.71 -40.09
N GLN A 225 3.64 -8.75 -40.94
CA GLN A 225 3.34 -7.69 -41.90
C GLN A 225 1.84 -7.65 -42.20
N VAL A 226 1.34 -6.51 -42.66
CA VAL A 226 -0.10 -6.31 -42.87
C VAL A 226 -0.38 -5.97 -44.34
N THR A 227 -1.28 -6.73 -44.96
CA THR A 227 -1.63 -6.67 -46.38
C THR A 227 -3.10 -6.30 -46.58
N ILE A 228 -3.42 -5.74 -47.76
CA ILE A 228 -4.80 -5.55 -48.22
C ILE A 228 -5.21 -6.82 -48.97
N ILE A 229 -6.41 -7.31 -48.71
CA ILE A 229 -7.01 -8.38 -49.51
C ILE A 229 -7.68 -7.71 -50.73
N PRO A 230 -7.29 -8.04 -51.97
CA PRO A 230 -8.07 -7.60 -53.12
C PRO A 230 -9.48 -8.20 -53.04
N ALA A 231 -10.51 -7.39 -53.26
CA ALA A 231 -11.89 -7.85 -53.15
C ALA A 231 -12.16 -8.97 -54.17
N GLY A 232 -12.57 -10.14 -53.68
CA GLY A 232 -12.87 -11.32 -54.50
C GLY A 232 -12.03 -12.57 -54.18
N TYR A 233 -12.07 -13.05 -52.94
CA TYR A 233 -11.86 -14.47 -52.62
C TYR A 233 -12.64 -14.83 -51.34
N LEU A 234 -13.79 -15.48 -51.53
CA LEU A 234 -14.45 -16.26 -50.49
C LEU A 234 -13.72 -17.61 -50.39
N PRO A 235 -13.27 -18.05 -49.19
CA PRO A 235 -12.87 -19.44 -49.01
C PRO A 235 -14.15 -20.28 -48.96
N ILE A 236 -14.47 -20.93 -50.08
CA ILE A 236 -15.56 -21.92 -50.16
C ILE A 236 -15.17 -23.10 -49.28
N SER A 237 -16.10 -23.54 -48.43
CA SER A 237 -15.97 -24.74 -47.63
C SER A 237 -16.16 -25.99 -48.48
N GLY A 238 -15.24 -26.95 -48.35
CA GLY A 238 -15.49 -28.33 -48.72
C GLY A 238 -14.99 -28.77 -50.10
N GLU A 239 -14.29 -29.90 -50.05
CA GLU A 239 -14.19 -30.94 -51.07
C GLU A 239 -13.47 -30.67 -52.39
N SER A 240 -12.77 -31.72 -52.80
CA SER A 240 -11.96 -31.82 -54.00
C SER A 240 -12.80 -31.86 -55.27
N LEU A 241 -12.35 -31.17 -56.33
CA LEU A 241 -12.53 -31.68 -57.68
C LEU A 241 -11.27 -31.43 -58.53
N ARG A 242 -10.92 -32.44 -59.30
CA ARG A 242 -9.69 -32.56 -60.09
C ARG A 242 -9.89 -32.01 -61.51
N TYR A 243 -8.81 -31.48 -62.09
CA TYR A 243 -8.46 -31.48 -63.53
C TYR A 243 -9.59 -31.35 -64.58
N SER A 244 -9.43 -30.39 -65.50
CA SER A 244 -8.77 -30.70 -66.78
C SER A 244 -8.57 -29.46 -67.66
N LEU A 245 -7.36 -29.31 -68.19
CA LEU A 245 -7.08 -28.49 -69.37
C LEU A 245 -7.35 -29.33 -70.63
N PRO A 246 -7.81 -28.73 -71.72
CA PRO A 246 -7.49 -29.19 -73.07
C PRO A 246 -6.41 -28.28 -73.67
N MET A 247 -5.18 -28.80 -73.77
CA MET A 247 -4.21 -28.29 -74.75
C MET A 247 -4.57 -28.83 -76.13
N SER A 248 -4.59 -27.95 -77.14
CA SER A 248 -4.51 -28.26 -78.57
C SER A 248 -4.40 -26.93 -79.35
N SER A 249 -3.57 -26.71 -80.36
CA SER A 249 -2.37 -27.41 -80.84
C SER A 249 -1.66 -26.47 -81.83
N ALA A 250 -0.33 -26.32 -81.68
CA ALA A 250 0.74 -26.36 -82.71
C ALA A 250 0.37 -26.15 -84.21
N PRO A 251 1.21 -25.47 -85.02
CA PRO A 251 2.60 -25.90 -85.21
C PRO A 251 3.70 -24.83 -85.32
N MET A 252 4.94 -25.34 -85.34
CA MET A 252 6.14 -24.67 -85.86
C MET A 252 5.97 -24.22 -87.32
N SER A 253 6.54 -23.07 -87.69
CA SER A 253 7.74 -23.01 -88.54
C SER A 253 8.15 -21.57 -88.90
N GLU A 254 9.45 -21.29 -88.76
CA GLU A 254 10.29 -20.45 -89.65
C GLU A 254 9.75 -19.11 -90.20
N GLU A 255 10.25 -18.00 -89.65
CA GLU A 255 10.92 -16.91 -90.39
C GLU A 255 11.38 -15.81 -89.41
N ILE A 256 12.65 -15.84 -88.95
CA ILE A 256 13.43 -14.62 -88.64
C ILE A 256 14.92 -14.92 -88.91
N SER A 257 15.30 -14.93 -90.18
CA SER A 257 16.71 -14.81 -90.58
C SER A 257 17.03 -13.35 -90.90
N SER A 258 18.25 -12.92 -90.54
CA SER A 258 18.84 -11.60 -90.81
C SER A 258 18.15 -10.34 -90.21
N ILE A 259 18.69 -9.86 -89.09
CA ILE A 259 19.10 -8.46 -88.98
C ILE A 259 20.59 -8.46 -88.63
N GLN A 260 21.37 -7.59 -89.27
CA GLN A 260 22.81 -7.81 -89.51
C GLN A 260 23.73 -7.51 -88.32
N LEU A 261 24.87 -8.21 -88.29
CA LEU A 261 26.03 -7.89 -87.46
C LEU A 261 26.79 -6.68 -88.01
N TYR A 262 27.25 -5.82 -87.10
CA TYR A 262 28.54 -5.12 -87.06
C TYR A 262 28.70 -4.65 -85.59
N GLY A 263 29.79 -4.85 -84.85
CA GLY A 263 31.06 -5.51 -85.15
C GLY A 263 32.23 -4.63 -84.70
N GLU A 264 32.86 -4.96 -83.56
CA GLU A 264 34.14 -4.47 -82.95
C GLU A 264 34.00 -4.40 -81.41
N THR A 265 34.87 -4.89 -80.52
CA THR A 265 35.89 -5.96 -80.41
C THR A 265 36.69 -5.68 -79.12
N ALA A 266 36.82 -6.65 -78.21
CA ALA A 266 38.07 -7.03 -77.49
C ALA A 266 37.79 -7.74 -76.12
N ASN A 267 38.19 -9.02 -76.02
CA ASN A 267 38.91 -9.72 -74.90
C ASN A 267 38.38 -9.64 -73.44
N ASP A 268 38.54 -10.57 -72.48
CA ASP A 268 39.06 -11.95 -72.28
C ASP A 268 38.63 -12.36 -70.82
N ASP A 269 38.48 -13.60 -70.33
CA ASP A 269 38.28 -14.97 -70.85
C ASP A 269 37.74 -15.89 -69.68
N ASP A 270 37.91 -17.21 -69.75
CA ASP A 270 37.92 -18.25 -68.67
C ASP A 270 36.59 -18.77 -68.03
N ASP A 271 35.91 -19.62 -68.83
CA ASP A 271 35.64 -21.07 -68.62
C ASP A 271 34.85 -21.69 -67.42
N TRP A 272 34.25 -22.86 -67.68
CA TRP A 272 33.40 -23.68 -66.78
C TRP A 272 34.15 -24.91 -66.19
N TRP A 273 33.58 -25.78 -65.35
CA TRP A 273 32.72 -26.94 -65.71
C TRP A 273 31.95 -27.53 -64.49
N LEU A 274 30.92 -28.35 -64.77
CA LEU A 274 29.93 -28.90 -63.82
C LEU A 274 30.15 -30.40 -63.47
N THR A 275 29.55 -30.87 -62.36
CA THR A 275 28.80 -32.15 -62.17
C THR A 275 28.36 -32.26 -60.68
N GLU A 276 27.06 -32.26 -60.35
CA GLU A 276 26.11 -33.40 -60.24
C GLU A 276 26.34 -34.39 -59.07
N ALA A 277 25.44 -34.36 -58.08
CA ALA A 277 24.96 -35.51 -57.29
C ALA A 277 23.70 -35.13 -56.47
N GLU A 278 22.76 -36.07 -56.31
CA GLU A 278 21.42 -35.83 -55.75
C GLU A 278 21.37 -35.86 -54.21
N GLY A 279 20.49 -35.04 -53.61
CA GLY A 279 20.24 -35.02 -52.16
C GLY A 279 18.92 -34.33 -51.81
N ASN A 280 17.86 -35.12 -51.64
CA ASN A 280 16.50 -34.63 -51.54
C ASN A 280 16.07 -34.37 -50.08
N LEU A 281 16.16 -33.14 -49.58
CA LEU A 281 15.56 -32.73 -48.30
C LEU A 281 15.32 -31.20 -48.17
N THR A 282 14.39 -30.87 -47.28
CA THR A 282 13.85 -29.58 -46.85
C THR A 282 14.77 -28.34 -46.84
N SER A 283 14.17 -27.23 -47.31
CA SER A 283 14.49 -25.82 -47.02
C SER A 283 15.75 -25.22 -47.67
N LEU A 284 15.60 -24.01 -48.22
CA LEU A 284 16.69 -23.03 -48.25
C LEU A 284 16.14 -21.61 -48.05
N VAL A 285 16.56 -20.98 -46.95
CA VAL A 285 16.36 -19.55 -46.71
C VAL A 285 17.51 -18.80 -47.37
N LEU A 286 17.22 -17.76 -48.14
CA LEU A 286 18.22 -16.77 -48.56
C LEU A 286 17.87 -15.39 -47.98
N PRO A 287 18.73 -14.81 -47.13
CA PRO A 287 18.51 -13.49 -46.54
C PRO A 287 18.95 -12.37 -47.50
N PRO A 288 18.28 -11.21 -47.53
CA PRO A 288 18.84 -10.01 -48.14
C PRO A 288 20.03 -9.53 -47.29
N ARG A 289 21.20 -9.41 -47.93
CA ARG A 289 22.45 -8.97 -47.30
C ARG A 289 22.32 -7.61 -46.61
N SER A 290 23.01 -7.48 -45.48
CA SER A 290 23.35 -6.20 -44.87
C SER A 290 24.24 -5.38 -45.80
N LEU A 291 23.85 -4.13 -46.06
CA LEU A 291 24.79 -3.07 -46.43
C LEU A 291 25.08 -2.23 -45.17
N GLN A 292 26.06 -2.68 -44.39
CA GLN A 292 26.83 -1.75 -43.57
C GLN A 292 27.79 -1.02 -44.50
N ASN A 293 27.69 0.31 -44.56
CA ASN A 293 28.84 1.18 -44.75
C ASN A 293 28.63 2.37 -43.80
N GLY A 294 29.60 2.57 -42.91
CA GLY A 294 29.55 3.62 -41.90
C GLY A 294 30.15 4.94 -42.38
N GLY A 295 29.86 6.01 -41.65
CA GLY A 295 30.74 7.19 -41.60
C GLY A 295 30.63 8.19 -42.74
N SER A 296 29.63 9.07 -42.71
CA SER A 296 29.89 10.51 -42.51
C SER A 296 28.60 11.34 -42.49
N LEU A 297 28.57 12.36 -41.63
CA LEU A 297 27.53 13.39 -41.61
C LEU A 297 27.76 14.38 -42.76
N THR A 298 26.92 14.33 -43.81
CA THR A 298 26.68 15.49 -44.67
C THR A 298 25.22 15.56 -45.12
N LEU A 299 24.65 16.77 -45.09
CA LEU A 299 23.30 17.07 -45.55
C LEU A 299 23.30 17.33 -47.08
N SER A 300 22.40 16.66 -47.81
CA SER A 300 21.91 17.20 -49.08
C SER A 300 20.46 16.78 -49.36
N PRO A 301 19.51 17.73 -49.47
CA PRO A 301 18.15 17.46 -49.90
C PRO A 301 17.95 17.89 -51.36
N LEU A 302 17.34 17.06 -52.23
CA LEU A 302 16.52 17.47 -53.41
C LEU A 302 16.06 16.27 -54.28
N ALA A 303 15.14 15.42 -53.80
CA ALA A 303 14.52 14.38 -54.67
C ALA A 303 13.14 13.82 -54.19
N ASN A 304 12.21 14.63 -53.66
CA ASN A 304 10.80 14.17 -53.51
C ASN A 304 9.79 15.32 -53.25
N ARG A 305 9.28 15.99 -54.30
CA ARG A 305 8.45 17.22 -54.11
C ARG A 305 6.92 17.04 -54.09
N SER A 306 6.34 15.91 -54.55
CA SER A 306 4.88 15.71 -54.52
C SER A 306 4.36 14.89 -53.33
N SER A 307 5.22 14.13 -52.65
CA SER A 307 4.86 13.43 -51.41
C SER A 307 5.02 14.30 -50.17
N ASN A 308 5.92 15.29 -50.20
CA ASN A 308 6.26 16.08 -49.02
C ASN A 308 5.21 17.12 -48.59
N THR A 309 4.37 17.63 -49.49
CA THR A 309 3.28 18.57 -49.13
C THR A 309 2.18 17.92 -48.30
N ASN A 310 1.77 16.69 -48.62
CA ASN A 310 0.85 15.93 -47.76
C ASN A 310 1.50 15.49 -46.43
N ARG A 311 2.83 15.32 -46.40
CA ARG A 311 3.57 14.95 -45.18
C ARG A 311 3.75 16.13 -44.22
N SER A 312 4.09 17.33 -44.73
CA SER A 312 4.21 18.53 -43.90
C SER A 312 2.84 18.95 -43.35
N LEU A 313 1.79 18.92 -44.17
CA LEU A 313 0.44 19.24 -43.73
C LEU A 313 -0.02 18.31 -42.58
N TRP A 314 0.26 17.01 -42.67
CA TRP A 314 -0.07 16.04 -41.62
C TRP A 314 0.75 16.22 -40.33
N LEU A 315 2.05 16.51 -40.43
CA LEU A 315 2.88 16.78 -39.25
C LEU A 315 2.43 18.06 -38.53
N VAL A 316 2.07 19.11 -39.29
CA VAL A 316 1.56 20.37 -38.74
C VAL A 316 0.18 20.19 -38.09
N THR A 317 -0.76 19.48 -38.73
CA THR A 317 -2.07 19.22 -38.11
C THR A 317 -1.96 18.32 -36.88
N SER A 318 -1.08 17.31 -36.90
CA SER A 318 -0.82 16.45 -35.74
C SER A 318 -0.19 17.24 -34.59
N GLY A 319 0.76 18.13 -34.88
CA GLY A 319 1.37 19.04 -33.91
C GLY A 319 0.38 20.06 -33.33
N LEU A 320 -0.58 20.55 -34.13
CA LEU A 320 -1.66 21.42 -33.66
C LEU A 320 -2.63 20.70 -32.72
N VAL A 321 -3.04 19.47 -33.06
CA VAL A 321 -3.85 18.64 -32.15
C VAL A 321 -3.10 18.35 -30.84
N LEU A 322 -1.79 18.10 -30.93
CA LEU A 322 -0.92 17.89 -29.77
C LEU A 322 -0.80 19.15 -28.90
N ALA A 323 -0.65 20.34 -29.49
CA ALA A 323 -0.66 21.61 -28.79
C ALA A 323 -2.02 21.91 -28.12
N CYS A 324 -3.14 21.62 -28.79
CA CYS A 324 -4.47 21.77 -28.22
C CYS A 324 -4.72 20.80 -27.05
N LEU A 325 -4.33 19.52 -27.16
CA LEU A 325 -4.52 18.54 -26.09
C LEU A 325 -3.61 18.80 -24.89
N VAL A 326 -2.35 19.18 -25.10
CA VAL A 326 -1.43 19.58 -24.02
C VAL A 326 -1.87 20.89 -23.37
N GLY A 327 -2.33 21.87 -24.15
CA GLY A 327 -2.88 23.13 -23.64
C GLY A 327 -4.15 22.93 -22.81
N PHE A 328 -5.07 22.05 -23.24
CA PHE A 328 -6.27 21.71 -22.49
C PHE A 328 -5.97 20.92 -21.21
N GLY A 329 -4.94 20.06 -21.24
CA GLY A 329 -4.42 19.38 -20.05
C GLY A 329 -3.77 20.33 -19.04
N MET A 330 -2.91 21.25 -19.49
CA MET A 330 -2.28 22.26 -18.63
C MET A 330 -3.27 23.29 -18.07
N GLY A 331 -4.30 23.68 -18.84
CA GLY A 331 -5.32 24.63 -18.39
C GLY A 331 -6.03 24.19 -17.11
N ARG A 332 -6.31 22.89 -16.97
CA ARG A 332 -6.92 22.32 -15.76
C ARG A 332 -5.99 22.20 -14.56
N VAL A 333 -4.67 22.27 -14.75
CA VAL A 333 -3.68 22.21 -13.66
C VAL A 333 -3.46 23.59 -13.01
N PHE A 334 -3.63 24.68 -13.76
CA PHE A 334 -3.42 26.04 -13.26
C PHE A 334 -4.69 26.78 -12.79
N GLN A 335 -5.87 26.48 -13.37
CA GLN A 335 -7.12 27.12 -12.96
C GLN A 335 -7.56 26.93 -11.48
N PRO A 336 -7.39 25.76 -10.80
CA PRO A 336 -7.96 25.59 -9.47
C PRO A 336 -7.35 26.51 -8.41
N ARG A 337 -6.08 26.93 -8.57
CA ARG A 337 -5.43 27.83 -7.59
C ARG A 337 -5.97 29.26 -7.66
N ALA A 338 -6.14 29.82 -8.85
CA ALA A 338 -6.61 31.20 -9.00
C ALA A 338 -8.10 31.36 -8.63
N ALA A 339 -8.94 30.36 -8.96
CA ALA A 339 -10.34 30.36 -8.56
C ALA A 339 -10.51 30.21 -7.03
N ALA A 340 -9.85 29.22 -6.42
CA ALA A 340 -9.91 29.01 -4.98
C ALA A 340 -9.36 30.21 -4.18
N GLN A 341 -8.32 30.88 -4.68
CA GLN A 341 -7.79 32.08 -4.02
C GLN A 341 -8.77 33.26 -4.09
N SER A 342 -9.41 33.49 -5.24
CA SER A 342 -10.48 34.49 -5.38
C SER A 342 -11.69 34.22 -4.48
N GLU A 343 -12.08 32.95 -4.31
CA GLU A 343 -13.18 32.55 -3.42
C GLU A 343 -12.79 32.65 -1.94
N ASN A 344 -11.52 32.45 -1.60
CA ASN A 344 -11.00 32.61 -0.24
C ASN A 344 -10.91 34.09 0.17
N ASP A 345 -10.44 34.95 -0.75
CA ASP A 345 -10.37 36.40 -0.52
C ASP A 345 -11.78 37.00 -0.34
N ALA A 346 -12.77 36.55 -1.12
CA ALA A 346 -14.17 36.95 -0.98
C ALA A 346 -14.77 36.49 0.37
N PHE A 347 -14.49 35.25 0.79
CA PHE A 347 -14.91 34.71 2.09
C PHE A 347 -14.33 35.53 3.25
N LEU A 348 -13.02 35.78 3.26
CA LEU A 348 -12.35 36.58 4.29
C LEU A 348 -12.92 38.00 4.38
N GLN A 349 -13.19 38.65 3.24
CA GLN A 349 -13.84 39.97 3.23
C GLN A 349 -15.25 39.94 3.85
N THR A 350 -16.05 38.90 3.58
CA THR A 350 -17.39 38.78 4.19
C THR A 350 -17.33 38.50 5.69
N ALA A 351 -16.43 37.62 6.15
CA ALA A 351 -16.25 37.33 7.58
C ALA A 351 -15.75 38.57 8.35
N GLN A 352 -14.75 39.28 7.81
CA GLN A 352 -14.23 40.53 8.38
C GLN A 352 -15.30 41.64 8.39
N ALA A 353 -16.09 41.79 7.31
CA ALA A 353 -17.19 42.75 7.27
C ALA A 353 -18.29 42.42 8.29
N LEU A 354 -18.57 41.14 8.54
CA LEU A 354 -19.52 40.71 9.58
C LEU A 354 -19.01 41.12 10.97
N MET A 355 -17.75 40.80 11.29
CA MET A 355 -17.12 41.13 12.57
C MET A 355 -17.02 42.65 12.81
N ALA A 356 -16.56 43.41 11.81
CA ALA A 356 -16.44 44.87 11.89
C ALA A 356 -17.81 45.54 12.10
N LYS A 357 -18.87 45.03 11.46
CA LYS A 357 -20.23 45.53 11.64
C LYS A 357 -20.80 45.23 13.03
N THR A 358 -20.42 44.11 13.65
CA THR A 358 -20.79 43.81 15.05
C THR A 358 -19.96 44.58 16.07
N GLN A 359 -18.71 44.93 15.75
CA GLN A 359 -17.82 45.73 16.62
C GLN A 359 -18.36 47.14 16.90
N ALA A 360 -19.26 47.65 16.04
CA ALA A 360 -19.87 48.98 16.15
C ALA A 360 -21.11 49.05 17.08
N GLY A 361 -21.49 47.97 17.79
CA GLY A 361 -22.56 48.00 18.78
C GLY A 361 -23.38 46.71 18.98
N GLY A 362 -22.89 45.56 18.54
CA GLY A 362 -23.54 44.25 18.72
C GLY A 362 -22.79 43.34 19.69
N ASP A 363 -23.47 42.27 20.15
CA ASP A 363 -22.85 41.26 21.00
C ASP A 363 -21.81 40.43 20.20
N TYR A 364 -20.53 40.73 20.42
CA TYR A 364 -19.39 40.08 19.76
C TYR A 364 -19.35 38.56 20.04
N ARG A 365 -19.91 38.11 21.17
CA ARG A 365 -20.01 36.69 21.51
C ARG A 365 -20.98 35.97 20.59
N ALA A 366 -22.15 36.57 20.35
CA ALA A 366 -23.15 36.01 19.44
C ALA A 366 -22.63 35.93 18.00
N ALA A 367 -21.80 36.90 17.56
CA ALA A 367 -21.17 36.88 16.24
C ALA A 367 -20.23 35.68 16.06
N ILE A 368 -19.31 35.44 17.02
CA ILE A 368 -18.37 34.31 16.97
C ILE A 368 -19.11 32.96 17.03
N LEU A 369 -20.18 32.86 17.83
CA LEU A 369 -20.98 31.63 17.91
C LEU A 369 -21.83 31.37 16.65
N MET A 370 -22.39 32.41 16.01
CA MET A 370 -23.08 32.25 14.72
C MET A 370 -22.10 31.87 13.59
N LEU A 371 -20.88 32.40 13.61
CA LEU A 371 -19.82 32.01 12.68
C LEU A 371 -19.42 30.53 12.82
N ALA A 372 -19.47 29.96 14.03
CA ALA A 372 -19.22 28.55 14.25
C ALA A 372 -20.33 27.62 13.73
N GLN A 373 -21.55 28.14 13.54
CA GLN A 373 -22.68 27.40 12.94
C GLN A 373 -22.63 27.35 11.41
N VAL A 374 -21.69 28.06 10.78
CA VAL A 374 -21.49 27.99 9.33
C VAL A 374 -20.69 26.73 9.00
N ASP A 375 -21.33 25.82 8.26
CA ASP A 375 -20.77 24.55 7.77
C ASP A 375 -19.78 24.80 6.60
N ASP A 376 -18.66 25.45 6.91
CA ASP A 376 -17.54 25.70 5.99
C ASP A 376 -16.22 25.40 6.71
N PRO A 377 -15.38 24.47 6.21
CA PRO A 377 -14.14 24.07 6.87
C PRO A 377 -13.15 25.24 7.06
N ARG A 378 -13.25 26.30 6.25
CA ARG A 378 -12.40 27.51 6.38
C ARG A 378 -12.71 28.32 7.64
N MET A 379 -13.89 28.11 8.25
CA MET A 379 -14.24 28.76 9.52
C MET A 379 -13.35 28.31 10.67
N ALA A 380 -12.93 27.04 10.69
CA ALA A 380 -12.04 26.52 11.72
C ALA A 380 -10.67 27.22 11.69
N ASP A 381 -10.09 27.41 10.51
CA ASP A 381 -8.83 28.12 10.32
C ASP A 381 -8.95 29.60 10.73
N TYR A 382 -10.04 30.27 10.36
CA TYR A 382 -10.28 31.67 10.75
C TYR A 382 -10.48 31.83 12.27
N LEU A 383 -11.21 30.93 12.91
CA LEU A 383 -11.38 30.92 14.37
C LEU A 383 -10.06 30.59 15.09
N ALA A 384 -9.22 29.71 14.55
CA ALA A 384 -7.89 29.43 15.09
C ALA A 384 -6.94 30.63 14.96
N ASP A 385 -6.95 31.33 13.81
CA ASP A 385 -6.18 32.56 13.61
C ASP A 385 -6.62 33.67 14.58
N LEU A 386 -7.93 33.87 14.74
CA LEU A 386 -8.50 34.77 15.75
C LEU A 386 -8.05 34.41 17.18
N LEU A 387 -7.99 33.13 17.55
CA LEU A 387 -7.47 32.69 18.85
C LEU A 387 -5.99 33.10 19.01
N SER A 388 -5.18 32.94 17.97
CA SER A 388 -3.76 33.27 17.97
C SER A 388 -3.46 34.78 18.14
N GLN A 389 -4.39 35.63 17.69
CA GLN A 389 -4.32 37.10 17.75
C GLN A 389 -5.00 37.69 19.00
N SER A 390 -5.86 36.91 19.68
CA SER A 390 -6.64 37.38 20.83
C SER A 390 -5.86 37.31 22.15
N SER A 391 -5.95 38.39 22.94
CA SER A 391 -5.35 38.50 24.28
C SER A 391 -6.38 38.62 25.42
N GLN A 392 -7.68 38.68 25.12
CA GLN A 392 -8.74 38.83 26.11
C GLN A 392 -9.30 37.46 26.57
N PRO A 393 -9.30 37.13 27.87
CA PRO A 393 -9.73 35.81 28.36
C PRO A 393 -11.17 35.43 27.99
N GLU A 394 -12.12 36.38 28.02
CA GLU A 394 -13.52 36.12 27.64
C GLU A 394 -13.67 35.82 26.14
N MET A 395 -12.85 36.46 25.30
CA MET A 395 -12.83 36.23 23.86
C MET A 395 -12.20 34.88 23.55
N LEU A 396 -11.07 34.54 24.20
CA LEU A 396 -10.44 33.22 24.09
C LEU A 396 -11.40 32.09 24.49
N ALA A 397 -12.13 32.24 25.60
CA ALA A 397 -13.14 31.27 26.04
C ALA A 397 -14.31 31.14 25.04
N THR A 398 -14.73 32.24 24.42
CA THR A 398 -15.78 32.24 23.38
C THR A 398 -15.31 31.54 22.10
N ILE A 399 -14.11 31.83 21.62
CA ILE A 399 -13.52 31.20 20.44
C ILE A 399 -13.28 29.70 20.71
N GLN A 400 -12.86 29.34 21.94
CA GLN A 400 -12.76 27.95 22.37
C GLN A 400 -14.12 27.22 22.30
N GLN A 401 -15.20 27.85 22.78
CA GLN A 401 -16.55 27.29 22.71
C GLN A 401 -17.00 27.09 21.25
N ALA A 402 -16.70 28.06 20.37
CA ALA A 402 -16.96 27.99 18.94
C ALA A 402 -16.21 26.83 18.25
N LEU A 403 -14.89 26.75 18.43
CA LEU A 403 -14.06 25.67 17.86
C LEU A 403 -14.47 24.28 18.37
N VAL A 404 -14.78 24.14 19.66
CA VAL A 404 -15.28 22.88 20.23
C VAL A 404 -16.65 22.49 19.66
N SER A 405 -17.51 23.47 19.33
CA SER A 405 -18.82 23.18 18.72
C SER A 405 -18.76 22.69 17.28
N GLN A 406 -17.68 23.00 16.56
CA GLN A 406 -17.36 22.40 15.24
C GLN A 406 -16.79 20.98 15.34
N GLY A 407 -16.53 20.48 16.55
CA GLY A 407 -16.13 19.09 16.77
C GLY A 407 -14.80 18.72 16.09
N LEU A 408 -14.83 17.69 15.25
CA LEU A 408 -13.62 17.11 14.65
C LEU A 408 -13.01 17.99 13.53
N ASP A 409 -13.82 18.81 12.86
CA ASP A 409 -13.37 19.62 11.72
C ASP A 409 -12.43 20.77 12.14
N SER A 410 -12.50 21.21 13.40
CA SER A 410 -11.61 22.25 13.95
C SER A 410 -10.27 21.72 14.49
N LEU A 411 -10.16 20.40 14.63
CA LEU A 411 -8.99 19.74 15.21
C LEU A 411 -7.69 19.96 14.39
N PRO A 412 -7.66 19.91 13.04
CA PRO A 412 -6.44 20.16 12.27
C PRO A 412 -5.89 21.59 12.45
N SER A 413 -6.78 22.57 12.53
CA SER A 413 -6.45 23.98 12.75
C SER A 413 -5.88 24.18 14.17
N LEU A 414 -6.54 23.59 15.18
CA LEU A 414 -6.07 23.59 16.57
C LEU A 414 -4.70 22.93 16.75
N LEU A 415 -4.45 21.79 16.09
CA LEU A 415 -3.17 21.07 16.12
C LEU A 415 -2.05 21.84 15.40
N THR A 416 -2.40 22.64 14.39
CA THR A 416 -1.45 23.53 13.72
C THR A 416 -1.10 24.71 14.64
N LEU A 417 -2.11 25.33 15.24
CA LEU A 417 -1.92 26.40 16.21
C LEU A 417 -1.12 25.95 17.45
N SER A 418 -1.39 24.76 18.00
CA SER A 418 -0.63 24.25 19.15
C SER A 418 0.87 24.10 18.87
N ARG A 419 1.23 23.70 17.64
CA ARG A 419 2.63 23.58 17.21
C ARG A 419 3.29 24.95 17.01
N VAL A 420 2.56 25.94 16.51
CA VAL A 420 3.06 27.33 16.40
C VAL A 420 3.30 27.92 17.79
N LEU A 421 2.33 27.80 18.70
CA LEU A 421 2.44 28.33 20.07
C LEU A 421 3.60 27.69 20.86
N GLU A 422 3.85 26.39 20.68
CA GLU A 422 4.98 25.72 21.33
C GLU A 422 6.34 26.20 20.80
N ASN A 423 6.46 26.46 19.49
CA ASN A 423 7.67 27.06 18.90
C ASN A 423 7.90 28.49 19.40
N ASP A 424 6.85 29.32 19.45
CA ASP A 424 6.90 30.68 19.98
C ASP A 424 7.36 30.71 21.45
N LEU A 425 6.86 29.78 22.27
CA LEU A 425 7.22 29.67 23.70
C LEU A 425 8.67 29.20 23.94
N GLN A 426 9.28 28.51 22.97
CA GLN A 426 10.70 28.16 23.00
C GLN A 426 11.60 29.32 22.58
N GLN A 427 11.10 30.24 21.75
CA GLN A 427 11.87 31.37 21.22
C GLN A 427 11.68 32.68 22.01
N SER A 428 10.54 32.87 22.67
CA SER A 428 10.29 34.11 23.43
C SER A 428 11.09 34.19 24.73
N LEU A 429 11.92 35.24 24.80
CA LEU A 429 12.69 35.67 25.96
C LEU A 429 11.97 36.73 26.80
N ASP A 430 10.86 37.28 26.30
CA ASP A 430 10.11 38.35 26.96
C ASP A 430 8.98 37.79 27.85
N GLY A 431 8.79 38.37 29.02
CA GLY A 431 7.89 37.85 30.07
C GLY A 431 6.42 37.98 29.70
N ASP A 432 5.99 39.16 29.27
CA ASP A 432 4.57 39.47 29.04
C ASP A 432 4.02 38.72 27.82
N THR A 433 4.79 38.70 26.72
CA THR A 433 4.44 37.89 25.54
C THR A 433 4.42 36.39 25.86
N ARG A 434 5.35 35.90 26.69
CA ARG A 434 5.37 34.50 27.14
C ARG A 434 4.11 34.17 27.96
N HIS A 435 3.70 35.03 28.89
CA HIS A 435 2.45 34.82 29.65
C HIS A 435 1.21 34.75 28.75
N MET A 436 1.08 35.65 27.76
CA MET A 436 -0.02 35.61 26.79
C MET A 436 0.00 34.31 25.95
N ARG A 437 1.16 33.90 25.44
CA ARG A 437 1.30 32.66 24.66
C ARG A 437 1.00 31.40 25.50
N LEU A 438 1.31 31.40 26.79
CA LEU A 438 0.94 30.32 27.71
C LEU A 438 -0.58 30.21 27.88
N GLU A 439 -1.29 31.34 28.04
CA GLU A 439 -2.76 31.32 28.15
C GLU A 439 -3.42 30.82 26.86
N GLN A 440 -2.98 31.31 25.69
CA GLN A 440 -3.43 30.79 24.39
C GLN A 440 -3.18 29.28 24.25
N ARG A 441 -2.00 28.78 24.64
CA ARG A 441 -1.69 27.34 24.63
C ARG A 441 -2.65 26.54 25.51
N HIS A 442 -2.94 27.00 26.72
CA HIS A 442 -3.87 26.31 27.62
C HIS A 442 -5.30 26.25 27.06
N VAL A 443 -5.76 27.32 26.41
CA VAL A 443 -7.08 27.34 25.75
C VAL A 443 -7.14 26.35 24.59
N VAL A 444 -6.09 26.28 23.77
CA VAL A 444 -5.97 25.31 22.65
C VAL A 444 -5.89 23.86 23.17
N GLN A 445 -5.08 23.59 24.19
CA GLN A 445 -5.02 22.27 24.84
C GLN A 445 -6.38 21.84 25.41
N GLY A 446 -7.08 22.76 26.07
CA GLY A 446 -8.44 22.53 26.57
C GLY A 446 -9.47 22.30 25.45
N ALA A 447 -9.33 22.97 24.30
CA ALA A 447 -10.19 22.74 23.14
C ALA A 447 -9.99 21.34 22.57
N ILE A 448 -8.73 20.96 22.31
CA ILE A 448 -8.34 19.64 21.79
C ILE A 448 -8.85 18.53 22.72
N ALA A 449 -8.56 18.63 24.03
CA ALA A 449 -9.03 17.65 25.00
C ALA A 449 -10.56 17.55 25.05
N LYS A 450 -11.28 18.67 24.97
CA LYS A 450 -12.75 18.66 24.98
C LYS A 450 -13.35 18.10 23.69
N ILE A 451 -12.68 18.25 22.54
CA ILE A 451 -13.08 17.61 21.28
C ILE A 451 -12.87 16.10 21.39
N LEU A 452 -11.71 15.65 21.87
CA LEU A 452 -11.40 14.23 22.10
C LEU A 452 -12.37 13.55 23.10
N THR A 453 -12.84 14.27 24.13
CA THR A 453 -13.86 13.75 25.07
C THR A 453 -15.27 13.72 24.50
N THR A 454 -15.65 14.71 23.69
CA THR A 454 -17.03 14.83 23.18
C THR A 454 -17.27 14.00 21.91
N HIS A 455 -16.23 13.77 21.10
CA HIS A 455 -16.31 13.15 19.77
C HIS A 455 -15.44 11.88 19.64
N SER A 456 -15.39 11.05 20.69
CA SER A 456 -14.58 9.81 20.71
C SER A 456 -14.91 8.85 19.56
N ASN A 457 -16.17 8.78 19.14
CA ASN A 457 -16.65 7.81 18.15
C ASN A 457 -16.27 8.13 16.69
N GLY A 458 -15.37 9.09 16.46
CA GLY A 458 -14.90 9.49 15.12
C GLY A 458 -13.38 9.69 15.01
N LEU A 459 -12.60 9.26 16.00
CA LEU A 459 -11.15 9.53 16.03
C LEU A 459 -10.31 8.67 15.08
N ALA A 460 -10.87 7.61 14.48
CA ALA A 460 -10.15 6.72 13.58
C ALA A 460 -9.60 7.46 12.34
N GLY A 461 -8.29 7.36 12.12
CA GLY A 461 -7.57 8.04 11.03
C GLY A 461 -7.10 9.46 11.35
N ILE A 462 -7.32 9.97 12.56
CA ILE A 462 -6.85 11.29 12.98
C ILE A 462 -5.36 11.23 13.36
N ASN A 463 -4.61 12.22 12.86
CA ASN A 463 -3.21 12.45 13.24
C ASN A 463 -3.12 13.46 14.39
N LEU A 464 -2.57 13.01 15.51
CA LEU A 464 -2.29 13.75 16.75
C LEU A 464 -0.77 13.74 17.06
N ASP A 465 0.06 13.57 16.03
CA ASP A 465 1.51 13.47 16.17
C ASP A 465 2.10 14.74 16.79
N ARG A 466 3.03 14.56 17.73
CA ARG A 466 3.74 15.64 18.43
C ARG A 466 2.83 16.64 19.17
N VAL A 467 1.55 16.31 19.39
CA VAL A 467 0.67 17.16 20.22
C VAL A 467 1.16 17.18 21.67
N ASN A 468 1.15 18.34 22.31
CA ASN A 468 1.54 18.49 23.71
C ASN A 468 0.28 18.65 24.58
N LEU A 469 -0.17 17.55 25.19
CA LEU A 469 -1.28 17.47 26.16
C LEU A 469 -0.80 16.98 27.54
N GLY A 470 0.52 16.98 27.78
CA GLY A 470 1.12 16.63 29.05
C GLY A 470 0.89 17.69 30.13
N ARG A 471 1.06 17.31 31.40
CA ARG A 471 0.94 18.27 32.50
C ARG A 471 2.13 19.22 32.57
N HIS A 472 1.85 20.50 32.39
CA HIS A 472 2.77 21.60 32.69
C HIS A 472 2.42 22.24 34.04
N HIS A 473 3.42 22.89 34.65
CA HIS A 473 3.31 23.55 35.95
C HIS A 473 3.72 25.01 35.79
N ASP A 474 2.80 25.84 35.31
CA ASP A 474 3.02 27.28 35.10
C ASP A 474 2.17 28.07 36.11
N ALA A 475 2.87 28.61 37.12
CA ALA A 475 2.49 29.61 38.15
C ALA A 475 1.18 29.47 38.96
N ASP A 476 0.05 29.05 38.38
CA ASP A 476 -1.25 28.94 39.07
C ASP A 476 -2.26 28.00 38.38
N ARG A 477 -1.92 27.38 37.23
CA ARG A 477 -2.83 26.51 36.47
C ARG A 477 -2.12 25.24 36.00
N SER A 478 -2.66 24.07 36.34
CA SER A 478 -2.18 22.78 35.82
C SER A 478 -3.19 22.13 34.90
N PHE A 479 -2.84 21.97 33.62
CA PHE A 479 -3.60 21.15 32.68
C PHE A 479 -3.27 19.66 32.88
N ARG A 480 -4.28 18.79 32.81
CA ARG A 480 -4.12 17.33 32.76
C ARG A 480 -5.17 16.79 31.81
N LEU A 481 -4.77 16.03 30.79
CA LEU A 481 -5.74 15.26 30.01
C LEU A 481 -6.35 14.21 30.94
N ILE A 482 -7.66 14.31 31.22
CA ILE A 482 -8.41 13.37 32.04
C ILE A 482 -9.56 12.86 31.17
N GLN A 483 -9.38 11.67 30.61
CA GLN A 483 -10.39 10.99 29.82
C GLN A 483 -10.30 9.48 30.04
N PRO A 484 -10.88 8.98 31.16
CA PRO A 484 -11.13 7.55 31.29
C PRO A 484 -12.04 7.06 30.16
N GLY A 485 -11.81 5.87 29.63
CA GLY A 485 -12.62 5.30 28.56
C GLY A 485 -12.46 5.97 27.19
N LEU A 486 -11.36 6.69 26.92
CA LEU A 486 -11.08 7.25 25.60
C LEU A 486 -11.06 6.15 24.53
N LEU A 487 -12.01 6.18 23.60
CA LEU A 487 -11.98 5.38 22.38
C LEU A 487 -11.13 6.11 21.34
N ALA A 488 -9.89 5.67 21.16
CA ALA A 488 -8.92 6.28 20.25
C ALA A 488 -8.30 5.25 19.28
N ALA A 489 -9.02 4.19 18.92
CA ALA A 489 -8.57 3.21 17.93
C ALA A 489 -8.28 3.87 16.56
N GLY A 490 -7.16 3.51 15.94
CA GLY A 490 -6.74 4.01 14.63
C GLY A 490 -6.24 5.45 14.61
N THR A 491 -5.83 5.99 15.76
CA THR A 491 -5.20 7.32 15.87
C THR A 491 -3.67 7.23 15.78
N SER A 492 -3.03 8.29 15.29
CA SER A 492 -1.57 8.44 15.33
C SER A 492 -1.18 9.48 16.37
N TRP A 493 -0.24 9.15 17.26
CA TRP A 493 0.24 9.97 18.38
C TRP A 493 1.78 10.03 18.40
N GLN A 494 2.42 9.91 17.23
CA GLN A 494 3.87 9.72 17.14
C GLN A 494 4.62 10.90 17.77
N GLY A 495 5.45 10.61 18.77
CA GLY A 495 6.18 11.63 19.53
C GLY A 495 5.30 12.65 20.29
N ALA A 496 4.02 12.37 20.51
CA ALA A 496 3.16 13.22 21.34
C ALA A 496 3.60 13.23 22.82
N ASN A 497 3.27 14.30 23.54
CA ASN A 497 3.48 14.40 24.99
C ASN A 497 2.14 14.28 25.71
N LEU A 498 1.96 13.16 26.41
CA LEU A 498 0.80 12.79 27.23
C LEU A 498 1.22 12.56 28.70
N SER A 499 2.32 13.18 29.14
CA SER A 499 2.85 13.02 30.50
C SER A 499 1.82 13.39 31.57
N GLN A 500 1.68 12.52 32.57
CA GLN A 500 0.66 12.59 33.62
C GLN A 500 -0.80 12.57 33.13
N ALA A 501 -1.10 12.18 31.89
CA ALA A 501 -2.50 11.97 31.47
C ALA A 501 -3.21 10.93 32.36
N ASN A 502 -4.54 10.99 32.43
CA ASN A 502 -5.38 9.92 32.93
C ASN A 502 -6.19 9.37 31.76
N LEU A 503 -5.83 8.18 31.33
CA LEU A 503 -6.36 7.41 30.20
C LEU A 503 -6.80 6.02 30.68
N ALA A 504 -7.23 5.90 31.94
CA ALA A 504 -7.70 4.63 32.51
C ALA A 504 -8.90 4.07 31.72
N GLY A 505 -8.89 2.79 31.36
CA GLY A 505 -9.90 2.15 30.53
C GLY A 505 -9.93 2.65 29.07
N ALA A 506 -8.95 3.43 28.61
CA ALA A 506 -8.89 3.87 27.21
C ALA A 506 -8.68 2.67 26.26
N SER A 507 -9.37 2.66 25.12
CA SER A 507 -9.19 1.65 24.07
C SER A 507 -8.51 2.27 22.86
N PHE A 508 -7.31 1.79 22.57
CA PHE A 508 -6.53 2.13 21.38
C PHE A 508 -6.57 1.01 20.32
N PHE A 509 -7.47 0.05 20.54
CA PHE A 509 -7.77 -1.10 19.69
C PHE A 509 -9.27 -1.17 19.44
N ASP A 510 -9.66 -1.58 18.23
CA ASP A 510 -11.02 -1.94 17.84
C ASP A 510 -10.93 -3.15 16.88
N VAL A 511 -11.87 -4.08 17.00
CA VAL A 511 -11.94 -5.35 16.22
C VAL A 511 -12.43 -5.16 14.78
N GLY A 512 -12.61 -3.91 14.34
CA GLY A 512 -12.96 -3.60 12.97
C GLY A 512 -14.40 -3.95 12.61
N ALA A 513 -14.61 -4.29 11.34
CA ALA A 513 -15.95 -4.51 10.77
C ALA A 513 -16.37 -5.98 10.80
N ASP A 514 -15.43 -6.92 10.85
CA ASP A 514 -15.73 -8.35 10.97
C ASP A 514 -16.05 -8.81 12.42
N GLY A 515 -15.69 -7.96 13.41
CA GLY A 515 -15.98 -8.17 14.82
C GLY A 515 -15.11 -9.22 15.49
N LYS A 516 -13.99 -9.62 14.88
CA LYS A 516 -13.07 -10.63 15.39
C LYS A 516 -11.69 -10.02 15.64
N PRO A 517 -11.14 -10.16 16.85
CA PRO A 517 -9.75 -9.80 17.10
C PRO A 517 -8.80 -10.72 16.32
N ASP A 518 -7.60 -10.22 16.02
CA ASP A 518 -6.57 -10.89 15.20
C ASP A 518 -7.03 -11.10 13.74
N SER A 519 -7.80 -10.14 13.22
CA SER A 519 -8.25 -10.07 11.83
C SER A 519 -7.43 -9.05 11.02
N TYR A 520 -7.61 -9.04 9.70
CA TYR A 520 -6.92 -8.06 8.82
C TYR A 520 -7.56 -6.66 8.85
N ASP A 521 -8.68 -6.47 9.55
CA ASP A 521 -9.37 -5.18 9.70
C ASP A 521 -9.40 -4.63 11.13
N ASP A 522 -8.68 -5.26 12.06
CA ASP A 522 -8.32 -4.70 13.37
C ASP A 522 -7.76 -3.26 13.22
N ILE A 523 -8.30 -2.33 14.02
CA ILE A 523 -7.96 -0.92 13.98
C ILE A 523 -7.04 -0.61 15.17
N ILE A 524 -5.74 -0.50 14.90
CA ILE A 524 -4.68 -0.30 15.88
C ILE A 524 -4.14 1.13 15.80
N SER A 525 -3.86 1.74 16.95
CA SER A 525 -3.24 3.08 17.04
C SER A 525 -1.71 3.04 17.11
N ASP A 526 -1.07 4.11 16.64
CA ASP A 526 0.37 4.28 16.69
C ASP A 526 0.78 5.35 17.71
N LEU A 527 1.43 4.92 18.78
CA LEU A 527 1.94 5.73 19.88
C LEU A 527 3.48 5.67 19.90
N SER A 528 4.14 5.38 18.78
CA SER A 528 5.60 5.26 18.72
C SER A 528 6.30 6.55 19.14
N GLY A 529 7.27 6.43 20.05
CA GLY A 529 8.00 7.56 20.62
C GLY A 529 7.19 8.49 21.53
N VAL A 530 5.95 8.16 21.88
CA VAL A 530 5.10 8.98 22.77
C VAL A 530 5.75 9.14 24.17
N THR A 531 5.53 10.28 24.81
CA THR A 531 5.93 10.53 26.20
C THR A 531 4.72 10.42 27.13
N LEU A 532 4.64 9.33 27.88
CA LEU A 532 3.58 8.95 28.83
C LEU A 532 4.11 8.91 30.29
N VAL A 533 5.13 9.71 30.60
CA VAL A 533 5.77 9.74 31.94
C VAL A 533 4.73 10.01 33.02
N ALA A 534 4.61 9.09 33.98
CA ALA A 534 3.63 9.11 35.06
C ALA A 534 2.16 9.26 34.62
N ALA A 535 1.82 8.87 33.38
CA ALA A 535 0.43 8.73 32.93
C ALA A 535 -0.22 7.48 33.55
N SER A 536 -1.55 7.49 33.66
CA SER A 536 -2.36 6.33 34.03
C SER A 536 -3.04 5.77 32.79
N LEU A 537 -2.89 4.46 32.61
CA LEU A 537 -3.42 3.56 31.58
C LEU A 537 -3.96 2.29 32.29
N GLU A 538 -4.42 2.44 33.53
CA GLU A 538 -5.07 1.38 34.32
C GLU A 538 -6.29 0.84 33.55
N ASP A 539 -6.50 -0.47 33.49
CA ASP A 539 -7.55 -1.13 32.67
C ASP A 539 -7.52 -0.81 31.15
N ALA A 540 -6.45 -0.21 30.61
CA ALA A 540 -6.43 0.22 29.20
C ALA A 540 -6.35 -0.96 28.23
N ASN A 541 -7.14 -0.90 27.15
CA ASN A 541 -7.07 -1.85 26.05
C ASN A 541 -6.06 -1.37 25.00
N LEU A 542 -4.88 -1.98 25.02
CA LEU A 542 -3.69 -1.66 24.24
C LEU A 542 -3.27 -2.88 23.37
N GLN A 543 -4.23 -3.70 22.96
CA GLN A 543 -3.98 -4.85 22.09
C GLN A 543 -3.39 -4.39 20.73
N GLY A 544 -2.33 -5.07 20.28
CA GLY A 544 -1.62 -4.75 19.04
C GLY A 544 -0.87 -3.40 19.00
N ILE A 545 -0.93 -2.61 20.09
CA ILE A 545 -0.47 -1.22 20.12
C ILE A 545 0.97 -1.04 19.62
N GLN A 546 1.23 0.01 18.86
CA GLN A 546 2.61 0.40 18.53
C GLN A 546 3.11 1.43 19.54
N LEU A 547 3.91 1.00 20.51
CA LEU A 547 4.55 1.82 21.55
C LEU A 547 6.08 1.85 21.39
N SER A 548 6.60 1.46 20.23
CA SER A 548 8.05 1.38 20.00
C SER A 548 8.74 2.70 20.37
N HIS A 549 9.88 2.62 21.08
CA HIS A 549 10.62 3.78 21.58
C HIS A 549 9.85 4.73 22.55
N ALA A 550 8.65 4.40 23.02
CA ALA A 550 7.88 5.26 23.95
C ALA A 550 8.53 5.39 25.34
N ASN A 551 8.22 6.50 26.02
CA ASN A 551 8.69 6.83 27.37
C ASN A 551 7.55 6.76 28.39
N LEU A 552 7.41 5.62 29.04
CA LEU A 552 6.41 5.22 30.04
C LEU A 552 6.98 5.21 31.47
N ARG A 553 8.08 5.94 31.74
CA ARG A 553 8.70 5.96 33.08
C ARG A 553 7.69 6.38 34.14
N ARG A 554 7.56 5.59 35.22
CA ARG A 554 6.58 5.77 36.30
C ARG A 554 5.11 5.75 35.86
N ALA A 555 4.80 5.33 34.64
CA ALA A 555 3.41 5.15 34.21
C ALA A 555 2.73 4.01 35.00
N ASP A 556 1.41 4.11 35.14
CA ASP A 556 0.57 3.10 35.78
C ASP A 556 -0.24 2.39 34.70
N LEU A 557 0.11 1.14 34.39
CA LEU A 557 -0.53 0.26 33.41
C LEU A 557 -1.18 -0.97 34.07
N ARG A 558 -1.55 -0.88 35.36
CA ARG A 558 -2.19 -2.00 36.06
C ARG A 558 -3.41 -2.52 35.29
N ASP A 559 -3.55 -3.84 35.25
CA ASP A 559 -4.67 -4.53 34.59
C ASP A 559 -4.80 -4.25 33.06
N ALA A 560 -3.82 -3.59 32.44
CA ALA A 560 -3.86 -3.26 31.01
C ALA A 560 -3.62 -4.49 30.11
N ASN A 561 -4.32 -4.52 28.96
CA ASN A 561 -4.16 -5.55 27.94
C ASN A 561 -3.16 -5.10 26.86
N LEU A 562 -1.98 -5.70 26.82
CA LEU A 562 -0.90 -5.46 25.86
C LEU A 562 -0.65 -6.67 24.93
N THR A 563 -1.64 -7.56 24.79
CA THR A 563 -1.61 -8.72 23.87
C THR A 563 -1.21 -8.27 22.45
N TYR A 564 -0.23 -8.93 21.83
CA TYR A 564 0.37 -8.55 20.53
C TYR A 564 1.02 -7.15 20.44
N GLY A 565 1.15 -6.41 21.55
CA GLY A 565 1.72 -5.07 21.56
C GLY A 565 3.21 -5.01 21.21
N ASN A 566 3.63 -3.93 20.53
CA ASN A 566 5.03 -3.64 20.21
C ASN A 566 5.57 -2.53 21.12
N LEU A 567 6.32 -2.92 22.13
CA LEU A 567 6.99 -2.09 23.13
C LEU A 567 8.53 -2.17 23.00
N ALA A 568 9.05 -2.48 21.82
CA ALA A 568 10.49 -2.54 21.57
C ALA A 568 11.19 -1.22 21.96
N ARG A 569 12.29 -1.32 22.71
CA ARG A 569 13.13 -0.18 23.16
C ARG A 569 12.41 0.90 24.01
N THR A 570 11.26 0.55 24.60
CA THR A 570 10.54 1.45 25.53
C THR A 570 11.30 1.74 26.82
N GLN A 571 10.99 2.86 27.46
CA GLN A 571 11.50 3.24 28.78
C GLN A 571 10.38 3.14 29.82
N LEU A 572 10.45 2.15 30.70
CA LEU A 572 9.44 1.78 31.69
C LEU A 572 10.00 1.81 33.13
N THR A 573 11.14 2.48 33.36
CA THR A 573 11.79 2.57 34.67
C THR A 573 10.80 3.02 35.75
N ASN A 574 10.65 2.20 36.80
CA ASN A 574 9.70 2.36 37.90
C ASN A 574 8.21 2.45 37.48
N ALA A 575 7.82 1.89 36.34
CA ALA A 575 6.41 1.76 35.94
C ALA A 575 5.69 0.66 36.74
N ARG A 576 4.36 0.72 36.81
CA ARG A 576 3.51 -0.29 37.42
C ARG A 576 2.77 -1.06 36.32
N LEU A 577 2.92 -2.37 36.32
CA LEU A 577 2.39 -3.34 35.35
C LEU A 577 1.82 -4.58 36.08
N VAL A 578 1.34 -4.40 37.32
CA VAL A 578 0.66 -5.46 38.08
C VAL A 578 -0.53 -5.97 37.26
N HIS A 579 -0.71 -7.29 37.21
CA HIS A 579 -1.81 -7.96 36.48
C HIS A 579 -1.86 -7.69 34.96
N VAL A 580 -0.84 -7.06 34.36
CA VAL A 580 -0.79 -6.80 32.91
C VAL A 580 -0.86 -8.10 32.11
N ASN A 581 -1.71 -8.11 31.08
CA ASN A 581 -1.84 -9.21 30.14
C ASN A 581 -1.11 -8.88 28.83
N ALA A 582 0.11 -9.39 28.63
CA ALA A 582 0.97 -9.12 27.48
C ALA A 582 1.44 -10.39 26.71
N PRO A 583 0.58 -11.39 26.42
CA PRO A 583 0.99 -12.55 25.62
C PRO A 583 1.38 -12.15 24.19
N GLN A 584 2.35 -12.88 23.62
CA GLN A 584 2.84 -12.73 22.24
C GLN A 584 3.28 -11.30 21.85
N SER A 585 3.67 -10.50 22.85
CA SER A 585 4.09 -9.10 22.70
C SER A 585 5.62 -8.96 22.51
N GLN A 586 6.07 -7.80 22.03
CA GLN A 586 7.47 -7.53 21.65
C GLN A 586 8.07 -6.42 22.50
N TRP A 587 9.15 -6.67 23.24
CA TRP A 587 9.78 -5.71 24.17
C TRP A 587 11.31 -5.68 24.02
N GLN A 588 11.85 -6.02 22.85
CA GLN A 588 13.29 -6.23 22.69
C GLN A 588 14.08 -4.94 23.02
N GLY A 589 15.06 -5.06 23.91
CA GLY A 589 15.86 -3.91 24.39
C GLY A 589 15.10 -2.86 25.19
N SER A 590 13.92 -3.16 25.73
CA SER A 590 13.19 -2.26 26.65
C SER A 590 13.88 -2.15 28.02
N ASN A 591 13.59 -1.07 28.74
CA ASN A 591 14.18 -0.76 30.04
C ASN A 591 13.10 -0.69 31.13
N LEU A 592 12.93 -1.78 31.87
CA LEU A 592 11.96 -1.97 32.96
C LEU A 592 12.60 -1.89 34.36
N VAL A 593 13.83 -1.38 34.51
CA VAL A 593 14.54 -1.34 35.80
C VAL A 593 13.66 -0.72 36.90
N GLY A 594 13.48 -1.44 38.01
CA GLY A 594 12.65 -0.99 39.14
C GLY A 594 11.13 -1.02 38.91
N ALA A 595 10.64 -1.63 37.82
CA ALA A 595 9.21 -1.77 37.55
C ALA A 595 8.55 -2.86 38.42
N ASP A 596 7.24 -2.72 38.63
CA ASP A 596 6.41 -3.71 39.31
C ASP A 596 5.58 -4.47 38.26
N LEU A 597 5.85 -5.76 38.11
CA LEU A 597 5.31 -6.74 37.18
C LEU A 597 4.64 -7.90 37.94
N THR A 598 4.26 -7.68 39.20
CA THR A 598 3.64 -8.69 40.07
C THR A 598 2.41 -9.31 39.38
N GLN A 599 2.37 -10.64 39.29
CA GLN A 599 1.30 -11.39 38.63
C GLN A 599 1.01 -11.00 37.15
N ALA A 600 1.97 -10.38 36.45
CA ALA A 600 1.86 -10.08 35.03
C ALA A 600 2.06 -11.33 34.14
N ILE A 601 1.54 -11.27 32.90
CA ILE A 601 1.48 -12.39 31.95
C ILE A 601 2.23 -12.01 30.67
N PHE A 602 3.30 -12.74 30.37
CA PHE A 602 4.21 -12.57 29.22
C PHE A 602 4.37 -13.87 28.43
N GLU A 603 3.34 -14.70 28.38
CA GLU A 603 3.35 -15.96 27.63
C GLU A 603 3.77 -15.73 26.17
N GLN A 604 4.81 -16.44 25.71
CA GLN A 604 5.35 -16.32 24.34
C GLN A 604 5.80 -14.89 23.94
N ALA A 605 5.97 -13.96 24.88
CA ALA A 605 6.50 -12.63 24.59
C ALA A 605 8.02 -12.68 24.28
N ASP A 606 8.51 -11.73 23.49
CA ASP A 606 9.95 -11.57 23.22
C ASP A 606 10.50 -10.32 23.91
N LEU A 607 11.28 -10.55 24.97
CA LEU A 607 11.99 -9.52 25.72
C LEU A 607 13.52 -9.64 25.56
N SER A 608 13.99 -10.16 24.42
CA SER A 608 15.43 -10.26 24.11
C SER A 608 16.18 -8.97 24.44
N ARG A 609 17.24 -9.08 25.26
CA ARG A 609 18.06 -7.95 25.73
C ARG A 609 17.32 -6.86 26.55
N ALA A 610 16.15 -7.15 27.10
CA ALA A 610 15.48 -6.24 28.02
C ALA A 610 16.25 -6.11 29.35
N ARG A 611 16.11 -4.94 29.98
CA ARG A 611 16.73 -4.61 31.27
C ARG A 611 15.68 -4.64 32.36
N LEU A 612 15.74 -5.64 33.21
CA LEU A 612 14.76 -6.06 34.22
C LEU A 612 15.40 -6.11 35.63
N ASN A 613 16.51 -5.38 35.85
CA ASN A 613 17.17 -5.32 37.16
C ASN A 613 16.25 -4.73 38.22
N ARG A 614 16.23 -5.35 39.41
CA ARG A 614 15.46 -4.89 40.59
C ARG A 614 13.96 -4.69 40.34
N ILE A 615 13.35 -5.51 39.50
CA ILE A 615 11.89 -5.54 39.35
C ILE A 615 11.25 -6.34 40.48
N GLU A 616 9.98 -6.03 40.75
CA GLU A 616 9.08 -6.89 41.54
C GLU A 616 8.25 -7.71 40.54
N ALA A 617 8.39 -9.02 40.48
CA ALA A 617 7.73 -9.88 39.51
C ALA A 617 7.30 -11.23 40.11
N ALA A 618 6.98 -11.23 41.41
CA ALA A 618 6.44 -12.40 42.09
C ALA A 618 5.16 -12.92 41.39
N HIS A 619 5.06 -14.25 41.27
CA HIS A 619 3.95 -14.96 40.64
C HIS A 619 3.60 -14.54 39.20
N SER A 620 4.55 -13.95 38.47
CA SER A 620 4.41 -13.62 37.04
C SER A 620 4.59 -14.86 36.15
N ARG A 621 4.01 -14.85 34.94
CA ARG A 621 4.06 -15.97 33.99
C ARG A 621 4.77 -15.57 32.70
N TRP A 622 5.83 -16.30 32.37
CA TRP A 622 6.73 -16.13 31.23
C TRP A 622 6.82 -17.41 30.39
N THR A 623 5.79 -18.27 30.47
CA THR A 623 5.71 -19.55 29.78
C THR A 623 6.06 -19.40 28.29
N LYS A 624 7.06 -20.14 27.80
CA LYS A 624 7.56 -20.07 26.40
C LYS A 624 8.08 -18.69 25.95
N ALA A 625 8.38 -17.76 26.86
CA ALA A 625 8.91 -16.45 26.50
C ALA A 625 10.34 -16.54 25.91
N THR A 626 10.68 -15.58 25.05
CA THR A 626 12.03 -15.41 24.50
C THR A 626 12.75 -14.31 25.28
N LEU A 627 13.69 -14.72 26.13
CA LEU A 627 14.38 -13.90 27.11
C LEU A 627 15.93 -13.94 27.00
N PRO A 628 16.57 -14.16 25.84
CA PRO A 628 18.01 -14.27 25.77
C PRO A 628 18.69 -12.93 26.09
N GLN A 629 19.84 -13.00 26.78
CA GLN A 629 20.68 -11.84 27.13
C GLN A 629 19.95 -10.75 27.96
N THR A 630 18.98 -11.13 28.78
CA THR A 630 18.22 -10.22 29.67
C THR A 630 18.94 -9.96 31.00
N GLU A 631 18.86 -8.74 31.52
CA GLU A 631 19.46 -8.36 32.82
C GLU A 631 18.38 -8.41 33.94
N TRP A 632 18.47 -9.30 34.93
CA TRP A 632 17.52 -9.45 36.06
C TRP A 632 18.18 -9.25 37.43
N VAL A 633 19.30 -8.51 37.50
CA VAL A 633 20.13 -8.42 38.70
C VAL A 633 19.33 -7.85 39.88
N GLY A 634 19.26 -8.62 40.97
CA GLY A 634 18.49 -8.29 42.17
C GLY A 634 16.97 -8.23 41.98
N ALA A 635 16.41 -8.94 40.98
CA ALA A 635 14.95 -9.03 40.78
C ALA A 635 14.28 -9.96 41.80
N ASN A 636 13.04 -9.65 42.17
CA ASN A 636 12.15 -10.54 42.92
C ASN A 636 11.26 -11.33 41.95
N LEU A 637 11.42 -12.65 41.92
CA LEU A 637 10.77 -13.58 41.00
C LEU A 637 10.13 -14.77 41.73
N ILE A 638 9.81 -14.59 43.02
CA ILE A 638 9.25 -15.63 43.89
C ILE A 638 8.00 -16.25 43.24
N GLY A 639 8.02 -17.56 43.05
CA GLY A 639 6.93 -18.34 42.44
C GLY A 639 6.56 -17.95 41.00
N ALA A 640 7.48 -17.36 40.23
CA ALA A 640 7.27 -17.07 38.81
C ALA A 640 7.38 -18.35 37.94
N ASP A 641 6.67 -18.36 36.81
CA ASP A 641 6.69 -19.47 35.84
C ASP A 641 7.50 -19.07 34.59
N PHE A 642 8.64 -19.71 34.37
CA PHE A 642 9.49 -19.61 33.18
C PHE A 642 9.52 -20.93 32.39
N SER A 643 8.51 -21.80 32.55
CA SER A 643 8.48 -23.09 31.88
C SER A 643 8.54 -22.96 30.34
N HIS A 644 9.38 -23.78 29.72
CA HIS A 644 9.74 -23.73 28.30
C HIS A 644 10.34 -22.39 27.79
N ALA A 645 10.71 -21.44 28.65
CA ALA A 645 11.28 -20.16 28.22
C ALA A 645 12.73 -20.31 27.72
N ASN A 646 13.14 -19.41 26.82
CA ASN A 646 14.54 -19.29 26.39
C ASN A 646 15.26 -18.20 27.18
N LEU A 647 16.08 -18.59 28.14
CA LEU A 647 16.85 -17.73 29.05
C LEU A 647 18.36 -17.77 28.73
N THR A 648 18.73 -18.09 27.49
CA THR A 648 20.14 -18.22 27.09
C THR A 648 20.93 -16.93 27.40
N ALA A 649 21.98 -17.06 28.22
CA ALA A 649 22.82 -15.97 28.70
C ALA A 649 22.06 -14.82 29.40
N ALA A 650 20.93 -15.12 30.06
CA ALA A 650 20.28 -14.20 31.00
C ALA A 650 21.12 -14.05 32.29
N ASP A 651 20.96 -12.92 32.97
CA ASP A 651 21.69 -12.58 34.19
C ASP A 651 20.75 -12.41 35.39
N PHE A 652 20.71 -13.41 36.27
CA PHE A 652 19.93 -13.45 37.49
C PHE A 652 20.80 -13.27 38.76
N GLN A 653 21.94 -12.57 38.67
CA GLN A 653 22.76 -12.34 39.85
C GLN A 653 21.96 -11.69 41.00
N ASP A 654 22.13 -12.16 42.23
CA ASP A 654 21.44 -11.67 43.43
C ASP A 654 19.89 -11.76 43.37
N ALA A 655 19.31 -12.51 42.43
CA ALA A 655 17.85 -12.59 42.24
C ALA A 655 17.18 -13.55 43.24
N GLN A 656 15.94 -13.23 43.63
CA GLN A 656 15.10 -14.09 44.47
C GLN A 656 14.23 -14.99 43.58
N LEU A 657 14.55 -16.28 43.53
CA LEU A 657 13.95 -17.28 42.66
C LEU A 657 13.25 -18.40 43.46
N ASP A 658 12.87 -18.13 44.71
CA ASP A 658 12.20 -19.10 45.59
C ASP A 658 10.89 -19.61 44.97
N GLY A 659 10.77 -20.92 44.80
CA GLY A 659 9.61 -21.58 44.19
C GLY A 659 9.42 -21.33 42.68
N VAL A 660 10.42 -20.80 41.96
CA VAL A 660 10.32 -20.56 40.51
C VAL A 660 10.19 -21.87 39.70
N ASP A 661 9.46 -21.84 38.59
CA ASP A 661 9.40 -22.97 37.64
C ASP A 661 10.24 -22.70 36.38
N PHE A 662 11.32 -23.45 36.20
CA PHE A 662 12.16 -23.48 34.99
C PHE A 662 11.98 -24.79 34.20
N THR A 663 10.86 -25.51 34.36
CA THR A 663 10.60 -26.78 33.67
C THR A 663 10.80 -26.65 32.16
N GLN A 664 11.68 -27.46 31.58
CA GLN A 664 12.08 -27.43 30.17
C GLN A 664 12.62 -26.07 29.65
N ALA A 665 13.06 -25.17 30.54
CA ALA A 665 13.67 -23.90 30.13
C ALA A 665 15.11 -24.07 29.59
N ASP A 666 15.49 -23.20 28.66
CA ASP A 666 16.85 -23.13 28.13
C ASP A 666 17.68 -22.12 28.93
N LEU A 667 18.47 -22.62 29.88
CA LEU A 667 19.30 -21.86 30.82
C LEU A 667 20.79 -21.88 30.42
N ARG A 668 21.10 -22.08 29.13
CA ARG A 668 22.49 -22.12 28.65
C ARG A 668 23.20 -20.82 28.93
N GLN A 669 24.41 -20.89 29.50
CA GLN A 669 25.24 -19.73 29.85
C GLN A 669 24.60 -18.73 30.82
N VAL A 670 23.53 -19.11 31.54
CA VAL A 670 22.87 -18.23 32.51
C VAL A 670 23.82 -17.88 33.67
N ASN A 671 23.73 -16.66 34.18
CA ASN A 671 24.37 -16.26 35.43
C ASN A 671 23.35 -16.38 36.57
N LEU A 672 23.57 -17.29 37.51
CA LEU A 672 22.74 -17.53 38.71
C LEU A 672 23.55 -17.30 39.99
N ARG A 673 24.60 -16.48 39.90
CA ARG A 673 25.48 -16.18 41.03
C ARG A 673 24.74 -15.53 42.18
N ASP A 674 24.96 -16.05 43.38
CA ASP A 674 24.40 -15.52 44.63
C ASP A 674 22.84 -15.44 44.63
N ALA A 675 22.18 -16.20 43.73
CA ALA A 675 20.73 -16.24 43.55
C ALA A 675 20.06 -17.28 44.47
N ASP A 676 18.82 -17.00 44.89
CA ASP A 676 18.06 -17.84 45.81
C ASP A 676 17.12 -18.80 45.07
N LEU A 677 17.57 -20.04 44.85
CA LEU A 677 16.89 -21.11 44.09
C LEU A 677 16.18 -22.13 45.01
N ARG A 678 15.81 -21.76 46.24
CA ARG A 678 15.02 -22.63 47.12
C ARG A 678 13.70 -23.02 46.44
N GLN A 679 13.26 -24.27 46.62
CA GLN A 679 12.06 -24.84 45.97
C GLN A 679 11.98 -24.71 44.43
N ALA A 680 13.06 -24.29 43.74
CA ALA A 680 13.04 -24.04 42.30
C ALA A 680 12.96 -25.35 41.50
N THR A 681 12.03 -25.42 40.54
CA THR A 681 11.85 -26.58 39.67
C THR A 681 12.69 -26.44 38.40
N LEU A 682 13.63 -27.36 38.17
CA LEU A 682 14.55 -27.33 37.03
C LEU A 682 14.35 -28.51 36.07
N THR A 683 13.33 -29.34 36.27
CA THR A 683 13.09 -30.60 35.54
C THR A 683 13.12 -30.40 34.01
N GLY A 684 14.02 -31.12 33.33
CA GLY A 684 14.19 -31.04 31.88
C GLY A 684 14.81 -29.75 31.34
N SER A 685 15.26 -28.83 32.19
CA SER A 685 15.98 -27.61 31.78
C SER A 685 17.40 -27.91 31.28
N THR A 686 17.98 -26.98 30.52
CA THR A 686 19.36 -27.09 29.99
C THR A 686 20.31 -26.09 30.66
N LEU A 687 21.10 -26.54 31.63
CA LEU A 687 22.04 -25.73 32.42
C LEU A 687 23.49 -25.71 31.88
N THR A 688 23.70 -25.94 30.58
CA THR A 688 25.06 -26.01 30.03
C THR A 688 25.78 -24.67 30.14
N ASP A 689 26.98 -24.66 30.72
CA ASP A 689 27.83 -23.50 30.92
C ASP A 689 27.26 -22.41 31.86
N ALA A 690 26.24 -22.73 32.66
CA ALA A 690 25.69 -21.84 33.69
C ALA A 690 26.69 -21.57 34.84
N ASP A 691 26.65 -20.39 35.44
CA ASP A 691 27.42 -20.05 36.67
C ASP A 691 26.48 -20.07 37.89
N LEU A 692 26.77 -20.95 38.86
CA LEU A 692 25.98 -21.14 40.08
C LEU A 692 26.75 -20.79 41.37
N ALA A 693 27.83 -20.01 41.28
CA ALA A 693 28.62 -19.63 42.46
C ALA A 693 27.76 -18.93 43.53
N GLY A 694 27.73 -19.46 44.76
CA GLY A 694 26.99 -18.85 45.87
C GLY A 694 25.46 -19.02 45.81
N ALA A 695 24.91 -19.67 44.78
CA ALA A 695 23.48 -19.92 44.67
C ALA A 695 22.93 -20.80 45.81
N ILE A 696 21.78 -20.44 46.36
CA ILE A 696 21.18 -21.08 47.53
C ILE A 696 20.11 -22.08 47.07
N PHE A 697 20.19 -23.33 47.51
CA PHE A 697 19.21 -24.38 47.16
C PHE A 697 18.39 -24.91 48.35
N ASP A 698 18.86 -24.66 49.58
CA ASP A 698 18.23 -25.09 50.83
C ASP A 698 18.06 -23.91 51.81
N ASP A 699 17.23 -24.09 52.85
CA ASP A 699 16.99 -23.06 53.89
C ASP A 699 18.19 -22.85 54.85
N GLY A 700 19.38 -23.36 54.52
CA GLY A 700 20.54 -23.31 55.41
C GLY A 700 20.42 -24.17 56.68
N MET A 701 19.33 -24.93 56.85
CA MET A 701 19.20 -26.00 57.86
C MET A 701 20.03 -27.22 57.46
N GLY A 702 21.35 -27.02 57.38
CA GLY A 702 22.30 -28.11 57.32
C GLY A 702 22.14 -29.01 58.54
N VAL A 703 22.13 -30.33 58.32
CA VAL A 703 22.00 -31.35 59.37
C VAL A 703 23.29 -31.39 60.21
N THR A 704 23.49 -30.41 61.07
CA THR A 704 24.64 -30.30 61.99
C THR A 704 24.31 -30.88 63.37
N GLY A 705 23.96 -32.16 63.39
CA GLY A 705 23.76 -32.89 64.65
C GLY A 705 22.82 -34.07 64.50
N SER A 706 23.29 -35.23 64.96
CA SER A 706 22.47 -36.42 65.23
C SER A 706 21.26 -36.09 66.12
N PHE A 707 20.24 -36.95 66.06
CA PHE A 707 19.08 -37.02 66.97
C PHE A 707 17.79 -36.25 66.64
N ILE A 708 17.40 -36.18 65.35
CA ILE A 708 15.97 -36.21 64.99
C ILE A 708 15.75 -37.35 63.99
N THR A 709 14.75 -38.21 64.25
CA THR A 709 14.34 -39.30 63.36
C THR A 709 13.92 -38.77 61.99
N PRO A 710 14.30 -39.43 60.87
CA PRO A 710 13.96 -38.98 59.52
C PRO A 710 12.47 -39.20 59.25
N ASN A 711 11.65 -38.26 59.71
CA ASN A 711 10.23 -38.17 59.41
C ASN A 711 9.84 -36.74 58.98
N ALA A 712 10.79 -36.04 58.34
CA ALA A 712 10.45 -35.11 57.30
C ALA A 712 10.26 -35.94 56.01
N GLN A 713 9.01 -36.13 55.61
CA GLN A 713 8.72 -36.18 54.19
C GLN A 713 9.12 -34.81 53.63
N LEU A 714 10.40 -34.67 53.26
CA LEU A 714 10.79 -33.71 52.23
C LEU A 714 9.86 -34.02 51.06
N ASN A 715 8.89 -33.14 50.81
CA ASN A 715 7.80 -33.43 49.90
C ASN A 715 8.40 -33.86 48.57
N ALA A 716 8.05 -35.07 48.11
CA ALA A 716 8.69 -35.74 46.97
C ALA A 716 8.25 -35.13 45.62
N VAL A 717 8.32 -33.81 45.52
CA VAL A 717 8.35 -33.06 44.27
C VAL A 717 9.81 -33.09 43.84
N ASN A 718 10.09 -33.91 42.84
CA ASN A 718 11.44 -34.20 42.39
C ASN A 718 12.01 -33.05 41.51
N HIS A 719 12.14 -31.87 42.11
CA HIS A 719 12.44 -30.59 41.43
C HIS A 719 13.68 -30.62 40.53
N LEU A 720 14.68 -31.45 40.86
CA LEU A 720 15.96 -31.56 40.13
C LEU A 720 16.16 -32.92 39.42
N GLN A 721 15.17 -33.82 39.43
CA GLN A 721 15.36 -35.19 38.94
C GLN A 721 15.69 -35.25 37.45
N GLY A 722 16.79 -35.92 37.13
CA GLY A 722 17.28 -36.12 35.76
C GLY A 722 17.89 -34.87 35.11
N VAL A 723 18.01 -33.75 35.84
CA VAL A 723 18.62 -32.52 35.35
C VAL A 723 20.14 -32.68 35.28
N ASN A 724 20.75 -32.26 34.18
CA ASN A 724 22.19 -32.47 33.94
C ASN A 724 23.02 -31.24 34.36
N PHE A 725 23.76 -31.39 35.46
CA PHE A 725 24.66 -30.37 36.02
C PHE A 725 26.12 -30.53 35.57
N SER A 726 26.47 -31.56 34.79
CA SER A 726 27.88 -31.89 34.43
C SER A 726 28.70 -30.80 33.74
N ARG A 727 28.04 -29.74 33.22
CA ARG A 727 28.66 -28.58 32.58
C ARG A 727 28.33 -27.25 33.25
N VAL A 728 27.88 -27.29 34.51
CA VAL A 728 27.72 -26.11 35.36
C VAL A 728 29.09 -25.69 35.90
N ARG A 729 29.26 -24.39 36.15
CA ARG A 729 30.47 -23.78 36.71
C ARG A 729 30.26 -23.41 38.17
N ASN A 730 31.36 -23.42 38.92
CA ASN A 730 31.46 -22.86 40.28
C ASN A 730 30.52 -23.47 41.35
N LEU A 731 30.15 -24.76 41.20
CA LEU A 731 29.46 -25.50 42.26
C LEU A 731 30.39 -25.74 43.46
N ASP A 732 29.88 -25.50 44.67
CA ASP A 732 30.51 -25.92 45.93
C ASP A 732 30.05 -27.31 46.38
N GLY A 733 30.68 -27.83 47.45
CA GLY A 733 30.38 -29.17 47.97
C GLY A 733 29.00 -29.33 48.63
N ARG A 734 28.41 -28.26 49.17
CA ARG A 734 27.05 -28.31 49.76
C ARG A 734 26.00 -28.33 48.66
N GLN A 735 26.14 -27.43 47.68
CA GLN A 735 25.29 -27.39 46.48
C GLN A 735 25.32 -28.74 45.77
N LEU A 736 26.50 -29.33 45.57
CA LEU A 736 26.66 -30.65 44.96
C LEU A 736 25.89 -31.73 45.74
N ASN A 737 26.07 -31.83 47.06
CA ASN A 737 25.39 -32.83 47.87
C ASN A 737 23.86 -32.71 47.77
N TYR A 738 23.31 -31.48 47.83
CA TYR A 738 21.88 -31.23 47.65
C TYR A 738 21.39 -31.66 46.26
N ILE A 739 22.10 -31.27 45.20
CA ILE A 739 21.77 -31.64 43.80
C ILE A 739 21.74 -33.16 43.63
N CYS A 740 22.71 -33.88 44.20
CA CYS A 740 22.76 -35.35 44.12
C CYS A 740 21.61 -36.00 44.90
N ALA A 741 21.30 -35.51 46.11
CA ALA A 741 20.19 -36.00 46.94
C ALA A 741 18.81 -35.80 46.28
N GLN A 742 18.65 -34.74 45.48
CA GLN A 742 17.43 -34.44 44.70
C GLN A 742 17.38 -35.12 43.32
N GLY A 743 18.30 -36.06 43.03
CA GLY A 743 18.30 -36.85 41.79
C GLY A 743 18.85 -36.13 40.56
N GLY A 744 19.64 -35.06 40.75
CA GLY A 744 20.40 -34.39 39.69
C GLY A 744 21.60 -35.22 39.22
N ILE A 745 22.03 -35.01 37.97
CA ILE A 745 23.11 -35.75 37.32
C ILE A 745 24.39 -34.89 37.31
N HIS A 746 25.38 -35.28 38.10
CA HIS A 746 26.73 -34.68 38.08
C HIS A 746 27.81 -35.77 38.22
N PRO A 747 28.97 -35.71 37.54
CA PRO A 747 30.00 -36.76 37.60
C PRO A 747 30.53 -37.05 39.01
N ALA A 748 30.52 -36.05 39.90
CA ALA A 748 30.95 -36.22 41.28
C ALA A 748 29.86 -36.81 42.22
N CYS A 749 28.59 -36.92 41.80
CA CYS A 749 27.55 -37.51 42.65
C CYS A 749 27.84 -38.97 43.03
N GLN A 750 28.51 -39.71 42.14
CA GLN A 750 28.88 -41.09 42.42
C GLN A 750 29.95 -41.19 43.53
N GLN A 751 30.81 -40.17 43.68
CA GLN A 751 31.78 -40.09 44.79
C GLN A 751 31.14 -39.68 46.13
N VAL A 752 30.00 -38.98 46.09
CA VAL A 752 29.23 -38.60 47.30
C VAL A 752 28.46 -39.82 47.82
N LEU A 753 27.79 -40.56 46.92
CA LEU A 753 27.03 -41.77 47.26
C LEU A 753 27.90 -42.95 47.75
N ASP A 754 29.18 -42.98 47.36
CA ASP A 754 30.17 -43.98 47.85
C ASP A 754 30.83 -43.55 49.18
N ALA A 755 30.50 -42.38 49.74
CA ALA A 755 31.14 -41.78 50.92
C ALA A 755 30.19 -41.57 52.13
N GLU A 756 28.90 -41.87 51.98
CA GLU A 756 27.88 -41.99 53.06
C GLU A 756 27.70 -43.45 53.51
#